data_AF-A0AAE0BPZ2-F1
#
_entry.id   AF-A0AAE0BPZ2-F1
#
_cell.length_a   1.000
_cell.length_b   1.000
_cell.length_c   1.000
_cell.angle_alpha   90.00
_cell.angle_beta   90.00
_cell.angle_gamma   90.00
#
_symmetry.space_group_name_H-M   'P 1'
#
loop_
_entity.id
_entity.type
_entity.pdbx_description
1 polymer ?
#
loop_
_entity_poly.entity_id
_entity_poly.type
_entity_poly.pdbx_seq_one_letter_code
_entity_poly.pdbx_strand_id
1 'polypeptide(L)'
;MTTSGPTGNGSADRKFGVRSTTYSDGLVHVEVVPPSAPTEAPKGTHLIFVLDVSYSMTTEAELTSATGDKERHGFSILNLVQHAALTTIRSLNESHRVSIVTFSDDAKRKIQYAKMDETGQDLAEASVRSLGPEGSTNLWVGLREALDIVQEEDSCETQRTEILLFTDGIPNREPTGGHIPALEGYLAAHPSLSCTIRTFGFGFNLMSDLLVQIAEKGPSPGTFSFIPDPSLLGTVFIHAVADILATCPLEGAKLRIECAEHAELALTSETQGKAENPATDVAALEYSCARTPSGAMEIDLGSVAYGQTRSFTFRTPPSEGSDVSNLVTSLHCTRLESNAGVKSSSAEQVAKAVSNSPVALADDITPEAALEAADYLVADCRLELCSVLRRAMDAMTGQNECSRSQDIIAEFERKLTPLASQHPAIQALLEDVQGQVTEALSRRDWYDRWGVHYLRSLYDAHLHQKRNNFKDPGVQAYGGAHFESLVDHVNDVFDRINPPEPTVTHRSSSCSAQSRNAAPASMACYNYHGNVCFAAGSTVLVAGDETAKPVEEIVAGDLLQSPEGIESRVLCVVKTRCWQGCATLVQLPNGGPLITPWHPVKVYGEWAFPADLAPEEMRVCDAVYNFVLDHGHQIVVNGVHTVTLAHNLQGAKVAHAYFGTSAVHEDLRAMVGYNRGLVVLSGPSCLVRDITTGLVIGLRQDGIKGMHLHTCTQDVFSEAQRQPLALTMLT
;
A
#
# COMPACT_ATOMS: atom_id res chain seq x y z
N MET A 1 -6.27 -41.30 -29.61
CA MET A 1 -7.74 -41.08 -29.66
C MET A 1 -8.32 -41.82 -28.46
N THR A 2 -8.50 -41.19 -27.31
CA THR A 2 -9.53 -40.19 -27.03
C THR A 2 -9.05 -39.17 -26.00
N THR A 3 -9.10 -37.90 -26.41
CA THR A 3 -8.94 -36.69 -25.61
C THR A 3 -10.21 -36.45 -24.79
N SER A 4 -10.11 -36.38 -23.46
CA SER A 4 -11.13 -35.78 -22.60
C SER A 4 -10.64 -34.41 -22.16
N GLY A 5 -11.11 -33.36 -22.83
CA GLY A 5 -10.84 -31.98 -22.45
C GLY A 5 -11.55 -31.60 -21.15
N PRO A 6 -11.00 -30.67 -20.35
CA PRO A 6 -11.64 -30.22 -19.13
C PRO A 6 -12.70 -29.17 -19.47
N THR A 7 -13.95 -29.61 -19.67
CA THR A 7 -15.11 -28.72 -19.53
C THR A 7 -15.51 -28.70 -18.06
N GLY A 8 -15.04 -27.70 -17.32
CA GLY A 8 -15.32 -27.56 -15.88
C GLY A 8 -14.78 -26.28 -15.25
N ASN A 9 -15.15 -25.10 -15.78
CA ASN A 9 -14.68 -23.78 -15.32
C ASN A 9 -15.21 -23.30 -13.94
N GLY A 10 -15.65 -24.19 -13.06
CA GLY A 10 -16.27 -23.82 -11.77
C GLY A 10 -15.65 -24.41 -10.50
N SER A 11 -14.69 -25.34 -10.62
CA SER A 11 -14.15 -26.09 -9.48
C SER A 11 -12.70 -25.76 -9.11
N ALA A 12 -11.92 -25.16 -10.01
CA ALA A 12 -10.50 -24.89 -9.79
C ALA A 12 -10.25 -23.68 -8.87
N ASP A 13 -11.15 -22.69 -8.88
CA ASP A 13 -10.98 -21.40 -8.20
C ASP A 13 -11.25 -21.44 -6.66
N ARG A 14 -11.32 -22.65 -6.08
CA ARG A 14 -11.76 -22.87 -4.67
C ARG A 14 -10.69 -23.45 -3.74
N LYS A 15 -9.49 -23.75 -4.25
CA LYS A 15 -8.42 -24.42 -3.49
C LYS A 15 -7.09 -23.71 -3.68
N PHE A 16 -6.23 -23.82 -2.67
CA PHE A 16 -4.83 -23.41 -2.80
C PHE A 16 -4.14 -24.24 -3.86
N GLY A 17 -3.40 -23.56 -4.73
CA GLY A 17 -2.48 -24.15 -5.69
C GLY A 17 -1.04 -23.93 -5.26
N VAL A 18 -0.18 -24.86 -5.67
CA VAL A 18 1.27 -24.66 -5.69
C VAL A 18 1.71 -24.93 -7.13
N ARG A 19 2.57 -24.07 -7.68
CA ARG A 19 3.27 -24.30 -8.95
C ARG A 19 4.76 -24.26 -8.70
N SER A 20 5.50 -25.06 -9.45
CA SER A 20 6.95 -25.13 -9.32
C SER A 20 7.58 -25.34 -10.69
N THR A 21 8.49 -24.44 -11.05
CA THR A 21 9.23 -24.47 -12.32
C THR A 21 10.72 -24.51 -12.01
N THR A 22 11.44 -25.45 -12.62
CA THR A 22 12.89 -25.57 -12.51
C THR A 22 13.54 -25.10 -13.81
N TYR A 23 14.55 -24.24 -13.71
CA TYR A 23 15.29 -23.69 -14.84
C TYR A 23 16.62 -24.40 -15.04
N SER A 24 17.17 -24.32 -16.25
CA SER A 24 18.37 -25.04 -16.68
C SER A 24 19.64 -24.76 -15.88
N ASP A 25 19.69 -23.70 -15.09
CA ASP A 25 20.81 -23.28 -14.25
C ASP A 25 20.66 -23.72 -12.77
N GLY A 26 19.69 -24.59 -12.46
CA GLY A 26 19.44 -25.07 -11.10
C GLY A 26 18.60 -24.12 -10.24
N LEU A 27 17.99 -23.11 -10.85
CA LEU A 27 17.02 -22.23 -10.18
C LEU A 27 15.63 -22.88 -10.13
N VAL A 28 14.93 -22.67 -9.01
CA VAL A 28 13.59 -23.17 -8.76
C VAL A 28 12.70 -21.98 -8.40
N HIS A 29 11.65 -21.76 -9.18
CA HIS A 29 10.60 -20.77 -8.92
C HIS A 29 9.35 -21.49 -8.43
N VAL A 30 8.83 -21.08 -7.28
CA VAL A 30 7.65 -21.66 -6.63
C VAL A 30 6.61 -20.59 -6.41
N GLU A 31 5.39 -20.84 -6.85
CA GLU A 31 4.24 -19.97 -6.65
C GLU A 31 3.23 -20.62 -5.72
N VAL A 32 2.80 -19.88 -4.69
CA VAL A 32 1.67 -20.24 -3.85
C VAL A 32 0.47 -19.42 -4.32
N VAL A 33 -0.54 -20.08 -4.85
CA VAL A 33 -1.72 -19.46 -5.47
C VAL A 33 -2.93 -19.65 -4.55
N PRO A 34 -3.35 -18.62 -3.81
CA PRO A 34 -4.55 -18.70 -2.98
C PRO A 34 -5.84 -18.59 -3.83
N PRO A 35 -7.00 -18.95 -3.27
CA PRO A 35 -8.29 -18.66 -3.91
C PRO A 35 -8.46 -17.15 -4.17
N SER A 36 -9.18 -16.79 -5.24
CA SER A 36 -9.38 -15.39 -5.66
C SER A 36 -10.14 -14.54 -4.63
N ALA A 37 -11.10 -15.14 -3.92
CA ALA A 37 -11.95 -14.48 -2.93
C ALA A 37 -12.48 -15.49 -1.89
N PRO A 38 -12.97 -15.03 -0.72
CA PRO A 38 -13.68 -15.88 0.22
C PRO A 38 -14.95 -16.46 -0.42
N THR A 39 -15.19 -17.77 -0.18
CA THR A 39 -16.34 -18.51 -0.74
C THR A 39 -17.56 -18.51 0.19
N GLU A 40 -17.33 -18.26 1.47
CA GLU A 40 -18.33 -18.10 2.53
C GLU A 40 -17.92 -16.90 3.37
N ALA A 41 -18.84 -16.36 4.17
CA ALA A 41 -18.49 -15.30 5.13
C ALA A 41 -17.46 -15.87 6.13
N PRO A 42 -16.19 -15.41 6.12
CA PRO A 42 -15.18 -15.93 7.02
C PRO A 42 -15.57 -15.62 8.47
N LYS A 43 -15.15 -16.45 9.43
CA LYS A 43 -15.19 -16.00 10.84
C LYS A 43 -14.23 -14.82 10.95
N GLY A 44 -14.62 -13.80 11.70
CA GLY A 44 -13.78 -12.61 11.78
C GLY A 44 -12.50 -12.86 12.57
N THR A 45 -11.60 -11.91 12.42
CA THR A 45 -10.33 -11.79 13.12
C THR A 45 -10.54 -11.12 14.49
N HIS A 46 -9.80 -11.57 15.50
CA HIS A 46 -9.60 -10.85 16.75
C HIS A 46 -8.39 -9.90 16.62
N LEU A 47 -8.63 -8.60 16.71
CA LEU A 47 -7.58 -7.58 16.64
C LEU A 47 -7.27 -7.06 18.05
N ILE A 48 -6.03 -7.22 18.50
CA ILE A 48 -5.56 -6.73 19.80
C ILE A 48 -4.71 -5.49 19.57
N PHE A 49 -5.25 -4.32 19.89
CA PHE A 49 -4.50 -3.06 19.85
C PHE A 49 -3.61 -2.95 21.07
N VAL A 50 -2.30 -2.74 20.85
CA VAL A 50 -1.31 -2.48 21.89
C VAL A 50 -0.80 -1.06 21.67
N LEU A 51 -1.38 -0.13 22.41
CA LEU A 51 -1.23 1.31 22.19
C LEU A 51 -0.24 1.89 23.20
N ASP A 52 0.86 2.40 22.70
CA ASP A 52 1.76 3.24 23.48
C ASP A 52 1.04 4.53 23.86
N VAL A 53 0.98 4.80 25.17
CA VAL A 53 0.44 6.05 25.71
C VAL A 53 1.50 6.79 26.50
N SER A 54 2.78 6.54 26.25
CA SER A 54 3.90 7.22 26.91
C SER A 54 3.93 8.72 26.60
N TYR A 55 4.65 9.49 27.43
CA TYR A 55 4.77 10.93 27.19
C TYR A 55 5.44 11.29 25.86
N SER A 56 6.28 10.43 25.27
CA SER A 56 6.87 10.68 23.94
C SER A 56 5.80 10.82 22.87
N MET A 57 4.68 10.10 23.00
CA MET A 57 3.54 10.15 22.08
C MET A 57 2.88 11.52 21.98
N THR A 58 3.23 12.47 22.86
CA THR A 58 2.81 13.89 22.77
C THR A 58 3.61 14.70 21.76
N THR A 59 4.69 14.13 21.19
CA THR A 59 5.51 14.75 20.15
C THR A 59 4.61 15.19 19.01
N GLU A 60 4.80 16.44 18.56
CA GLU A 60 4.03 16.99 17.46
C GLU A 60 4.38 16.25 16.16
N ALA A 61 3.34 15.80 15.46
CA ALA A 61 3.46 15.25 14.14
C ALA A 61 3.70 16.39 13.13
N GLU A 62 4.97 16.65 12.85
CA GLU A 62 5.39 17.69 11.93
C GLU A 62 5.31 17.19 10.48
N LEU A 63 4.66 17.96 9.61
CA LEU A 63 4.78 17.75 8.17
C LEU A 63 6.03 18.49 7.69
N THR A 64 6.89 17.84 6.93
CA THR A 64 8.02 18.53 6.30
C THR A 64 7.62 18.92 4.89
N SER A 65 7.40 20.21 4.65
CA SER A 65 7.31 20.76 3.28
C SER A 65 8.65 20.57 2.59
N ALA A 66 8.71 20.53 1.26
CA ALA A 66 10.00 20.28 0.61
C ALA A 66 10.89 21.52 0.37
N THR A 67 10.54 22.68 0.94
CA THR A 67 11.55 23.70 1.28
C THR A 67 12.35 23.33 2.54
N GLY A 68 11.95 22.26 3.24
CA GLY A 68 12.47 21.86 4.54
C GLY A 68 11.77 22.53 5.72
N ASP A 69 10.76 23.38 5.45
CA ASP A 69 9.98 24.04 6.50
C ASP A 69 9.00 23.05 7.14
N LYS A 70 8.91 23.10 8.48
CA LYS A 70 8.05 22.23 9.27
C LYS A 70 6.67 22.86 9.41
N GLU A 71 5.66 22.26 8.78
CA GLU A 71 4.26 22.61 9.01
C GLU A 71 3.75 21.91 10.27
N ARG A 72 3.08 22.70 11.11
CA ARG A 72 2.63 22.30 12.45
C ARG A 72 1.14 22.50 12.55
N HIS A 73 0.40 21.39 12.53
CA HIS A 73 -1.06 21.38 12.63
C HIS A 73 -1.55 21.11 14.06
N GLY A 74 -0.64 20.97 15.04
CA GLY A 74 -0.99 20.76 16.44
C GLY A 74 -1.42 19.34 16.81
N PHE A 75 -1.34 18.38 15.88
CA PHE A 75 -1.57 16.96 16.17
C PHE A 75 -0.34 16.34 16.82
N SER A 76 -0.57 15.56 17.88
CA SER A 76 0.44 14.68 18.46
C SER A 76 0.49 13.34 17.72
N ILE A 77 1.57 12.57 17.91
CA ILE A 77 1.62 11.18 17.44
C ILE A 77 0.47 10.36 18.04
N LEU A 78 0.12 10.57 19.31
CA LEU A 78 -1.04 9.91 19.93
C LEU A 78 -2.34 10.20 19.18
N ASN A 79 -2.52 11.42 18.66
CA ASN A 79 -3.69 11.75 17.84
C ASN A 79 -3.73 10.94 16.53
N LEU A 80 -2.57 10.72 15.89
CA LEU A 80 -2.48 9.86 14.71
C LEU A 80 -2.83 8.41 15.04
N VAL A 81 -2.31 7.89 16.15
CA VAL A 81 -2.61 6.53 16.63
C VAL A 81 -4.11 6.38 16.94
N GLN A 82 -4.73 7.36 17.59
CA GLN A 82 -6.16 7.36 17.83
C GLN A 82 -6.95 7.30 16.52
N HIS A 83 -6.59 8.13 15.54
CA HIS A 83 -7.28 8.17 14.26
C HIS A 83 -7.12 6.86 13.47
N ALA A 84 -5.92 6.28 13.47
CA ALA A 84 -5.67 4.95 12.92
C ALA A 84 -6.55 3.89 13.61
N ALA A 85 -6.44 3.73 14.93
CA ALA A 85 -7.21 2.73 15.67
C ALA A 85 -8.73 2.86 15.43
N LEU A 86 -9.26 4.09 15.42
CA LEU A 86 -10.67 4.36 15.09
C LEU A 86 -11.04 3.93 13.67
N THR A 87 -10.17 4.18 12.69
CA THR A 87 -10.37 3.75 11.29
C THR A 87 -10.52 2.24 11.20
N THR A 88 -9.68 1.46 11.89
CA THR A 88 -9.86 0.01 11.93
C THR A 88 -11.17 -0.35 12.59
N ILE A 89 -11.43 0.12 13.82
CA ILE A 89 -12.61 -0.23 14.60
C ILE A 89 -13.90 -0.02 13.79
N ARG A 90 -13.99 1.11 13.08
CA ARG A 90 -15.15 1.47 12.23
C ARG A 90 -15.21 0.73 10.90
N SER A 91 -14.10 0.15 10.44
CA SER A 91 -14.06 -0.69 9.24
C SER A 91 -14.45 -2.14 9.49
N LEU A 92 -14.36 -2.62 10.75
CA LEU A 92 -14.72 -3.98 11.14
C LEU A 92 -16.23 -4.18 11.21
N ASN A 93 -16.69 -5.39 10.93
CA ASN A 93 -18.08 -5.83 11.11
C ASN A 93 -18.23 -6.78 12.33
N GLU A 94 -19.45 -7.21 12.62
CA GLU A 94 -19.78 -8.01 13.79
C GLU A 94 -19.10 -9.40 13.87
N SER A 95 -18.52 -9.90 12.77
CA SER A 95 -17.75 -11.15 12.81
C SER A 95 -16.41 -10.97 13.53
N HIS A 96 -15.91 -9.74 13.63
CA HIS A 96 -14.62 -9.39 14.23
C HIS A 96 -14.74 -9.03 15.71
N ARG A 97 -13.58 -9.03 16.36
CA ARG A 97 -13.46 -8.64 17.77
C ARG A 97 -12.27 -7.73 17.98
N VAL A 98 -12.37 -6.91 19.03
CA VAL A 98 -11.28 -6.03 19.44
C VAL A 98 -10.98 -6.16 20.92
N SER A 99 -9.69 -6.24 21.23
CA SER A 99 -9.10 -5.96 22.55
C SER A 99 -8.28 -4.69 22.49
N ILE A 100 -8.25 -3.94 23.58
CA ILE A 100 -7.43 -2.72 23.68
C ILE A 100 -6.58 -2.80 24.93
N VAL A 101 -5.27 -2.84 24.72
CA VAL A 101 -4.22 -2.72 25.72
C VAL A 101 -3.53 -1.38 25.52
N THR A 102 -3.34 -0.64 26.60
CA THR A 102 -2.50 0.57 26.62
C THR A 102 -1.30 0.30 27.49
N PHE A 103 -0.12 0.81 27.12
CA PHE A 103 1.07 0.66 27.96
C PHE A 103 1.81 1.98 28.16
N SER A 104 2.38 2.12 29.35
CA SER A 104 3.32 3.17 29.71
C SER A 104 4.41 2.60 30.61
N ASP A 105 4.40 2.88 31.92
CA ASP A 105 5.23 2.17 32.90
C ASP A 105 4.77 0.71 33.08
N ASP A 106 3.45 0.53 33.05
CA ASP A 106 2.71 -0.72 33.19
C ASP A 106 1.70 -0.86 32.04
N ALA A 107 1.16 -2.06 31.83
CA ALA A 107 0.09 -2.31 30.87
C ALA A 107 -1.30 -2.25 31.53
N LYS A 108 -2.30 -1.77 30.78
CA LYS A 108 -3.70 -1.71 31.21
C LYS A 108 -4.58 -2.28 30.10
N ARG A 109 -5.38 -3.30 30.43
CA ARG A 109 -6.44 -3.83 29.57
C ARG A 109 -7.66 -2.92 29.63
N LYS A 110 -7.82 -2.04 28.64
CA LYS A 110 -8.95 -1.11 28.52
C LYS A 110 -10.22 -1.82 28.06
N ILE A 111 -10.07 -2.73 27.10
CA ILE A 111 -11.12 -3.62 26.62
C ILE A 111 -10.56 -5.02 26.58
N GLN A 112 -11.23 -5.95 27.28
CA GLN A 112 -10.84 -7.35 27.24
C GLN A 112 -11.35 -8.05 25.99
N TYR A 113 -12.63 -7.91 25.65
CA TYR A 113 -13.20 -8.39 24.38
C TYR A 113 -14.42 -7.53 24.04
N ALA A 114 -14.49 -7.05 22.80
CA ALA A 114 -15.69 -6.43 22.24
C ALA A 114 -15.97 -7.03 20.86
N LYS A 115 -17.18 -7.53 20.64
CA LYS A 115 -17.66 -7.89 19.30
C LYS A 115 -17.88 -6.60 18.51
N MET A 116 -17.44 -6.51 17.27
CA MET A 116 -17.54 -5.28 16.47
C MET A 116 -18.93 -5.10 15.83
N ASP A 117 -19.97 -5.33 16.63
CA ASP A 117 -21.30 -4.76 16.38
C ASP A 117 -21.33 -3.27 16.76
N GLU A 118 -22.44 -2.59 16.50
CA GLU A 118 -22.57 -1.14 16.74
C GLU A 118 -22.24 -0.77 18.20
N THR A 119 -22.65 -1.58 19.17
CA THR A 119 -22.39 -1.32 20.60
C THR A 119 -20.91 -1.51 20.94
N GLY A 120 -20.28 -2.57 20.43
CA GLY A 120 -18.85 -2.79 20.67
C GLY A 120 -17.95 -1.80 19.94
N GLN A 121 -18.33 -1.36 18.74
CA GLN A 121 -17.65 -0.27 18.03
C GLN A 121 -17.70 1.03 18.82
N ASP A 122 -18.87 1.41 19.35
CA ASP A 122 -19.02 2.63 20.15
C ASP A 122 -18.22 2.56 21.47
N LEU A 123 -18.21 1.38 22.12
CA LEU A 123 -17.38 1.15 23.31
C LEU A 123 -15.88 1.29 23.00
N ALA A 124 -15.42 0.66 21.91
CA ALA A 124 -14.03 0.73 21.47
C ALA A 124 -13.64 2.15 21.08
N GLU A 125 -14.50 2.87 20.36
CA GLU A 125 -14.29 4.27 20.03
C GLU A 125 -14.16 5.15 21.28
N ALA A 126 -15.09 5.03 22.24
CA ALA A 126 -15.03 5.79 23.48
C ALA A 126 -13.72 5.52 24.24
N SER A 127 -13.26 4.27 24.28
CA SER A 127 -11.99 3.88 24.88
C SER A 127 -10.80 4.55 24.18
N VAL A 128 -10.72 4.50 22.85
CA VAL A 128 -9.63 5.11 22.07
C VAL A 128 -9.62 6.64 22.19
N ARG A 129 -10.79 7.28 22.15
CA ARG A 129 -10.87 8.75 22.32
C ARG A 129 -10.46 9.22 23.71
N SER A 130 -10.61 8.36 24.73
CA SER A 130 -10.22 8.67 26.11
C SER A 130 -8.72 8.52 26.41
N LEU A 131 -7.92 8.07 25.43
CA LEU A 131 -6.48 7.89 25.62
C LEU A 131 -5.81 9.23 25.89
N GLY A 132 -4.87 9.21 26.84
CA GLY A 132 -4.06 10.36 27.20
C GLY A 132 -2.66 9.92 27.59
N PRO A 133 -1.66 10.80 27.44
CA PRO A 133 -0.26 10.47 27.68
C PRO A 133 0.03 10.29 29.17
N GLU A 134 0.82 9.28 29.53
CA GLU A 134 1.26 9.00 30.88
C GLU A 134 2.58 8.20 30.89
N GLY A 135 3.37 8.33 31.96
CA GLY A 135 4.46 7.41 32.27
C GLY A 135 5.59 7.30 31.25
N SER A 136 6.29 6.17 31.31
CA SER A 136 7.42 5.83 30.42
C SER A 136 7.01 4.84 29.31
N THR A 137 7.97 4.24 28.61
CA THR A 137 7.75 3.40 27.42
C THR A 137 8.24 1.98 27.70
N ASN A 138 7.42 1.20 28.42
CA ASN A 138 7.69 -0.20 28.74
C ASN A 138 7.01 -1.11 27.71
N LEU A 139 7.66 -1.29 26.56
CA LEU A 139 7.09 -2.04 25.43
C LEU A 139 6.77 -3.50 25.80
N TRP A 140 7.64 -4.13 26.60
CA TRP A 140 7.48 -5.54 26.98
C TRP A 140 6.20 -5.82 27.75
N VAL A 141 5.81 -4.98 28.73
CA VAL A 141 4.59 -5.25 29.51
C VAL A 141 3.33 -5.12 28.66
N GLY A 142 3.32 -4.20 27.69
CA GLY A 142 2.22 -4.06 26.73
C GLY A 142 2.11 -5.29 25.82
N LEU A 143 3.24 -5.74 25.27
CA LEU A 143 3.29 -6.92 24.42
C LEU A 143 2.91 -8.19 25.18
N ARG A 144 3.43 -8.37 26.41
CA ARG A 144 3.11 -9.53 27.25
C ARG A 144 1.61 -9.57 27.57
N GLU A 145 1.00 -8.45 27.95
CA GLU A 145 -0.44 -8.39 28.22
C GLU A 145 -1.27 -8.77 26.99
N ALA A 146 -0.84 -8.38 25.80
CA ALA A 146 -1.49 -8.81 24.56
C ALA A 146 -1.36 -10.31 24.32
N LEU A 147 -0.19 -10.89 24.57
CA LEU A 147 0.02 -12.34 24.48
C LEU A 147 -0.79 -13.12 25.53
N ASP A 148 -0.91 -12.57 26.74
CA ASP A 148 -1.75 -13.15 27.81
C ASP A 148 -3.23 -13.18 27.36
N ILE A 149 -3.72 -12.14 26.67
CA ILE A 149 -5.07 -12.12 26.08
C ILE A 149 -5.25 -13.22 25.01
N VAL A 150 -4.24 -13.46 24.17
CA VAL A 150 -4.26 -14.56 23.18
C VAL A 150 -4.31 -15.91 23.90
N GLN A 151 -3.56 -16.07 24.98
CA GLN A 151 -3.54 -17.30 25.76
C GLN A 151 -4.88 -17.58 26.48
N GLU A 152 -5.53 -16.53 26.97
CA GLU A 152 -6.84 -16.60 27.63
C GLU A 152 -8.01 -16.84 26.66
N GLU A 153 -7.81 -16.61 25.35
CA GLU A 153 -8.87 -16.66 24.35
C GLU A 153 -9.36 -18.10 24.08
N ASP A 154 -10.68 -18.27 24.06
CA ASP A 154 -11.32 -19.53 23.67
C ASP A 154 -11.44 -19.54 22.13
N SER A 155 -10.60 -20.34 21.46
CA SER A 155 -10.33 -20.35 20.01
C SER A 155 -11.52 -20.69 19.09
N CYS A 156 -12.74 -20.74 19.61
CA CYS A 156 -13.91 -21.23 18.88
C CYS A 156 -14.68 -20.15 18.10
N GLU A 157 -14.50 -18.87 18.41
CA GLU A 157 -15.37 -17.80 17.87
C GLU A 157 -14.73 -16.92 16.78
N THR A 158 -13.40 -16.81 16.74
CA THR A 158 -12.63 -16.10 15.70
C THR A 158 -11.75 -17.07 14.93
N GLN A 159 -11.38 -16.71 13.70
CA GLN A 159 -10.51 -17.56 12.87
C GLN A 159 -9.03 -17.24 13.04
N ARG A 160 -8.69 -16.05 13.56
CA ARG A 160 -7.32 -15.57 13.65
C ARG A 160 -7.19 -14.48 14.69
N THR A 161 -6.00 -14.35 15.28
CA THR A 161 -5.65 -13.25 16.18
C THR A 161 -4.46 -12.44 15.65
N GLU A 162 -4.63 -11.12 15.58
CA GLU A 162 -3.64 -10.15 15.12
C GLU A 162 -3.33 -9.16 16.25
N ILE A 163 -2.08 -9.07 16.66
CA ILE A 163 -1.59 -8.06 17.61
C ILE A 163 -1.08 -6.87 16.80
N LEU A 164 -1.65 -5.69 17.02
CA LEU A 164 -1.25 -4.44 16.38
C LEU A 164 -0.56 -3.56 17.42
N LEU A 165 0.78 -3.48 17.36
CA LEU A 165 1.60 -2.71 18.29
C LEU A 165 1.94 -1.34 17.70
N PHE A 166 1.52 -0.27 18.38
CA PHE A 166 1.71 1.12 17.97
C PHE A 166 2.64 1.82 18.96
N THR A 167 3.77 2.36 18.49
CA THR A 167 4.73 3.09 19.33
C THR A 167 5.50 4.11 18.52
N ASP A 168 5.92 5.21 19.16
CA ASP A 168 6.82 6.21 18.58
C ASP A 168 8.29 6.01 18.97
N GLY A 169 8.56 4.95 19.75
CA GLY A 169 9.58 5.03 20.77
C GLY A 169 10.78 4.10 20.66
N ILE A 170 11.76 4.50 21.48
CA ILE A 170 12.87 3.71 22.03
C ILE A 170 12.42 3.27 23.43
N PRO A 171 12.26 1.97 23.71
CA PRO A 171 11.92 1.51 25.05
C PRO A 171 12.90 2.05 26.08
N ASN A 172 12.37 2.61 27.17
CA ASN A 172 13.17 3.17 28.27
C ASN A 172 13.09 2.31 29.55
N ARG A 173 12.30 1.25 29.52
CA ARG A 173 12.32 0.13 30.47
C ARG A 173 12.44 -1.16 29.69
N GLU A 174 13.47 -1.94 30.01
CA GLU A 174 13.73 -3.20 29.33
C GLU A 174 13.52 -4.38 30.28
N PRO A 175 12.99 -5.52 29.80
CA PRO A 175 13.00 -6.75 30.57
C PRO A 175 14.44 -7.24 30.78
N THR A 176 14.67 -8.03 31.83
CA THR A 176 15.98 -8.63 32.09
C THR A 176 16.40 -9.51 30.91
N GLY A 177 17.53 -9.18 30.28
CA GLY A 177 18.04 -9.88 29.10
C GLY A 177 17.57 -9.33 27.76
N GLY A 178 16.72 -8.30 27.74
CA GLY A 178 16.23 -7.66 26.52
C GLY A 178 14.90 -8.22 26.00
N HIS A 179 14.26 -7.48 25.09
CA HIS A 179 12.91 -7.76 24.60
C HIS A 179 12.79 -9.08 23.84
N ILE A 180 13.76 -9.39 22.97
CA ILE A 180 13.72 -10.59 22.13
C ILE A 180 13.88 -11.86 22.97
N PRO A 181 14.87 -11.99 23.88
CA PRO A 181 14.94 -13.16 24.76
C PRO A 181 13.72 -13.31 25.67
N ALA A 182 13.08 -12.20 26.08
CA ALA A 182 11.84 -12.26 26.86
C ALA A 182 10.67 -12.80 26.02
N LEU A 183 10.53 -12.35 24.77
CA LEU A 183 9.53 -12.86 23.82
C LEU A 183 9.75 -14.36 23.55
N GLU A 184 10.96 -14.76 23.17
CA GLU A 184 11.29 -16.17 22.91
C GLU A 184 11.05 -17.05 24.14
N GLY A 185 11.42 -16.58 25.33
CA GLY A 185 11.16 -17.28 26.59
C GLY A 185 9.67 -17.45 26.88
N TYR A 186 8.85 -16.43 26.57
CA TYR A 186 7.41 -16.51 26.70
C TYR A 186 6.78 -17.49 25.70
N LEU A 187 7.21 -17.45 24.43
CA LEU A 187 6.73 -18.37 23.39
C LEU A 187 7.11 -19.82 23.68
N ALA A 188 8.33 -20.05 24.21
CA ALA A 188 8.76 -21.38 24.64
C ALA A 188 7.92 -21.94 25.79
N ALA A 189 7.40 -21.08 26.67
CA ALA A 189 6.48 -21.47 27.74
C ALA A 189 5.05 -21.72 27.22
N HIS A 190 4.70 -21.19 26.05
CA HIS A 190 3.36 -21.23 25.47
C HIS A 190 3.37 -21.64 23.99
N PRO A 191 3.80 -22.89 23.68
CA PRO A 191 4.02 -23.34 22.30
C PRO A 191 2.75 -23.46 21.44
N SER A 192 1.56 -23.38 22.06
CA SER A 192 0.27 -23.42 21.37
C SER A 192 -0.29 -22.05 21.02
N LEU A 193 0.43 -20.96 21.31
CA LEU A 193 0.01 -19.62 20.93
C LEU A 193 -0.02 -19.47 19.41
N SER A 194 -1.10 -18.88 18.92
CA SER A 194 -1.35 -18.66 17.50
C SER A 194 -1.80 -17.21 17.30
N CYS A 195 -0.87 -16.35 16.88
CA CYS A 195 -1.16 -14.98 16.51
C CYS A 195 -0.09 -14.42 15.57
N THR A 196 -0.40 -13.33 14.89
CA THR A 196 0.57 -12.55 14.11
C THR A 196 0.79 -11.20 14.79
N ILE A 197 2.05 -10.77 14.92
CA ILE A 197 2.41 -9.50 15.55
C ILE A 197 2.80 -8.50 14.46
N ARG A 198 2.07 -7.39 14.34
CA ARG A 198 2.39 -6.29 13.43
C ARG A 198 2.80 -5.08 14.21
N THR A 199 3.92 -4.48 13.82
CA THR A 199 4.50 -3.34 14.52
C THR A 199 4.41 -2.08 13.66
N PHE A 200 3.91 -0.99 14.24
CA PHE A 200 3.74 0.31 13.60
C PHE A 200 4.58 1.34 14.34
N GLY A 201 5.64 1.81 13.70
CA GLY A 201 6.57 2.79 14.24
C GLY A 201 6.22 4.20 13.75
N PHE A 202 5.96 5.11 14.67
CA PHE A 202 5.58 6.49 14.37
C PHE A 202 6.73 7.49 14.59
N GLY A 203 6.81 8.50 13.74
CA GLY A 203 7.79 9.58 13.89
C GLY A 203 9.22 9.14 13.53
N PHE A 204 10.24 9.72 14.15
CA PHE A 204 11.65 9.50 13.77
C PHE A 204 12.53 8.98 14.92
N ASN A 205 11.97 8.76 16.11
CA ASN A 205 12.70 8.36 17.32
C ASN A 205 12.38 6.92 17.74
N LEU A 206 12.51 5.96 16.81
CA LEU A 206 12.07 4.59 17.01
C LEU A 206 13.23 3.58 16.93
N MET A 207 13.15 2.50 17.71
CA MET A 207 14.01 1.32 17.51
C MET A 207 13.40 0.39 16.47
N SER A 208 13.38 0.79 15.19
CA SER A 208 12.80 -0.02 14.11
C SER A 208 13.39 -1.42 14.02
N ASP A 209 14.67 -1.59 14.36
CA ASP A 209 15.31 -2.91 14.40
C ASP A 209 14.63 -3.86 15.38
N LEU A 210 14.32 -3.35 16.59
CA LEU A 210 13.61 -4.11 17.61
C LEU A 210 12.17 -4.41 17.15
N LEU A 211 11.49 -3.45 16.51
CA LEU A 211 10.13 -3.63 16.03
C LEU A 211 10.02 -4.67 14.90
N VAL A 212 11.01 -4.70 13.99
CA VAL A 212 11.15 -5.76 12.97
C VAL A 212 11.36 -7.10 13.66
N GLN A 213 12.31 -7.20 14.59
CA GLN A 213 12.59 -8.45 15.30
C GLN A 213 11.37 -8.96 16.10
N ILE A 214 10.60 -8.08 16.73
CA ILE A 214 9.36 -8.48 17.43
C ILE A 214 8.32 -9.04 16.46
N ALA A 215 8.14 -8.41 15.29
CA ALA A 215 7.22 -8.88 14.27
C ALA A 215 7.67 -10.21 13.65
N GLU A 216 8.97 -10.38 13.40
CA GLU A 216 9.57 -11.58 12.82
C GLU A 216 9.56 -12.77 13.79
N LYS A 217 9.90 -12.53 15.07
CA LYS A 217 10.03 -13.57 16.11
C LYS A 217 8.72 -13.88 16.84
N GLY A 218 7.60 -13.32 16.41
CA GLY A 218 6.28 -13.69 16.91
C GLY A 218 5.91 -15.15 16.61
N PRO A 219 4.75 -15.65 17.10
CA PRO A 219 4.31 -17.02 16.81
C PRO A 219 4.16 -17.35 15.32
N SER A 220 3.87 -16.33 14.51
CA SER A 220 3.87 -16.40 13.05
C SER A 220 4.52 -15.13 12.48
N PRO A 221 5.17 -15.19 11.30
CA PRO A 221 5.82 -14.04 10.68
C PRO A 221 4.86 -12.86 10.50
N GLY A 222 5.20 -11.75 11.16
CA GLY A 222 4.52 -10.47 11.08
C GLY A 222 5.22 -9.46 10.17
N THR A 223 4.81 -8.20 10.27
CA THR A 223 5.39 -7.11 9.45
C THR A 223 5.60 -5.84 10.24
N PHE A 224 6.67 -5.11 9.93
CA PHE A 224 6.91 -3.74 10.41
C PHE A 224 6.47 -2.68 9.37
N SER A 225 5.79 -1.64 9.84
CA SER A 225 5.37 -0.49 9.05
C SER A 225 5.87 0.82 9.65
N PHE A 226 6.54 1.63 8.82
CA PHE A 226 7.06 2.93 9.21
C PHE A 226 6.10 4.06 8.82
N ILE A 227 5.75 4.92 9.78
CA ILE A 227 4.84 6.06 9.58
C ILE A 227 5.57 7.35 10.03
N PRO A 228 6.26 8.04 9.11
CA PRO A 228 7.05 9.22 9.47
C PRO A 228 6.20 10.43 9.85
N ASP A 229 5.05 10.59 9.21
CA ASP A 229 4.22 11.79 9.31
C ASP A 229 2.73 11.50 8.93
N PRO A 230 1.81 12.45 9.19
CA PRO A 230 0.38 12.27 8.92
C PRO A 230 0.01 11.97 7.45
N SER A 231 0.84 12.37 6.47
CA SER A 231 0.54 12.14 5.04
C SER A 231 0.57 10.66 4.66
N LEU A 232 1.39 9.88 5.35
CA LEU A 232 1.51 8.44 5.13
C LEU A 232 0.61 7.61 6.05
N LEU A 233 0.00 8.24 7.06
CA LEU A 233 -0.86 7.56 8.03
C LEU A 233 -2.02 6.84 7.34
N GLY A 234 -2.79 7.59 6.53
CA GLY A 234 -3.97 7.04 5.87
C GLY A 234 -3.61 5.83 5.04
N THR A 235 -2.64 5.96 4.16
CA THR A 235 -2.28 4.91 3.21
C THR A 235 -1.66 3.68 3.85
N VAL A 236 -0.71 3.86 4.78
CA VAL A 236 -0.05 2.71 5.43
C VAL A 236 -1.07 1.91 6.21
N PHE A 237 -1.98 2.61 6.88
CA PHE A 237 -2.94 1.98 7.74
C PHE A 237 -4.13 1.36 7.00
N ILE A 238 -4.65 2.04 5.97
CA ILE A 238 -5.68 1.52 5.08
C ILE A 238 -5.22 0.18 4.48
N HIS A 239 -4.00 0.13 3.94
CA HIS A 239 -3.45 -1.09 3.37
C HIS A 239 -3.24 -2.19 4.41
N ALA A 240 -2.74 -1.86 5.61
CA ALA A 240 -2.54 -2.84 6.67
C ALA A 240 -3.87 -3.48 7.11
N VAL A 241 -4.94 -2.69 7.26
CA VAL A 241 -6.27 -3.19 7.61
C VAL A 241 -6.84 -4.04 6.47
N ALA A 242 -6.74 -3.58 5.23
CA ALA A 242 -7.19 -4.34 4.07
C ALA A 242 -6.46 -5.68 3.95
N ASP A 243 -5.15 -5.73 4.22
CA ASP A 243 -4.36 -6.97 4.21
C ASP A 243 -4.80 -7.95 5.30
N ILE A 244 -5.08 -7.45 6.51
CA ILE A 244 -5.64 -8.28 7.61
C ILE A 244 -6.99 -8.88 7.20
N LEU A 245 -7.87 -8.06 6.63
CA LEU A 245 -9.22 -8.48 6.22
C LEU A 245 -9.21 -9.37 4.97
N ALA A 246 -8.22 -9.23 4.10
CA ALA A 246 -8.03 -10.06 2.92
C ALA A 246 -7.34 -11.40 3.24
N THR A 247 -6.88 -11.63 4.47
CA THR A 247 -6.13 -12.85 4.80
C THR A 247 -7.03 -14.09 4.83
N CYS A 248 -6.55 -15.17 4.20
CA CYS A 248 -7.16 -16.48 4.25
C CYS A 248 -7.15 -17.07 5.68
N PRO A 249 -8.17 -17.86 6.07
CA PRO A 249 -8.26 -18.51 7.38
C PRO A 249 -7.40 -19.78 7.42
N LEU A 250 -6.09 -19.58 7.35
CA LEU A 250 -5.07 -20.63 7.46
C LEU A 250 -4.34 -20.51 8.79
N GLU A 251 -4.06 -21.68 9.38
CA GLU A 251 -3.16 -21.79 10.52
C GLU A 251 -1.91 -22.58 10.11
N GLY A 252 -0.73 -22.06 10.49
CA GLY A 252 0.56 -22.70 10.26
C GLY A 252 0.89 -22.95 8.79
N ALA A 253 0.62 -21.97 7.91
CA ALA A 253 0.89 -22.09 6.48
C ALA A 253 2.41 -22.17 6.23
N LYS A 254 2.89 -23.35 5.81
CA LYS A 254 4.30 -23.63 5.54
C LYS A 254 4.49 -24.13 4.13
N LEU A 255 5.46 -23.55 3.41
CA LEU A 255 5.94 -24.09 2.16
C LEU A 255 7.06 -25.09 2.44
N ARG A 256 6.86 -26.34 2.07
CA ARG A 256 7.80 -27.45 2.26
C ARG A 256 8.39 -27.90 0.94
N ILE A 257 9.72 -28.00 0.88
CA ILE A 257 10.49 -28.33 -0.31
C ILE A 257 11.36 -29.55 -0.02
N GLU A 258 11.19 -30.60 -0.83
CA GLU A 258 11.83 -31.91 -0.68
C GLU A 258 12.41 -32.40 -2.01
N CYS A 259 13.57 -33.07 -1.95
CA CYS A 259 14.08 -33.87 -3.07
C CYS A 259 13.62 -35.32 -2.91
N ALA A 260 13.02 -35.91 -3.95
CA ALA A 260 12.42 -37.25 -3.85
C ALA A 260 13.44 -38.40 -3.64
N GLU A 261 14.72 -38.22 -4.01
CA GLU A 261 15.75 -39.25 -3.93
C GLU A 261 16.98 -38.79 -3.13
N HIS A 262 16.92 -38.80 -1.79
CA HIS A 262 18.05 -38.70 -0.84
C HIS A 262 19.17 -37.66 -1.10
N ALA A 263 19.00 -36.72 -2.02
CA ALA A 263 19.93 -35.64 -2.27
C ALA A 263 19.75 -34.61 -1.16
N GLU A 264 20.81 -34.39 -0.38
CA GLU A 264 20.85 -33.27 0.55
C GLU A 264 20.68 -31.97 -0.27
N LEU A 265 19.61 -31.23 0.01
CA LEU A 265 19.50 -29.82 -0.35
C LEU A 265 20.62 -29.09 0.40
N ALA A 266 21.83 -29.02 -0.16
CA ALA A 266 22.90 -28.20 0.36
C ALA A 266 22.56 -26.73 0.03
N LEU A 267 21.98 -26.02 0.98
CA LEU A 267 21.83 -24.58 0.89
C LEU A 267 23.23 -24.00 1.06
N THR A 268 23.65 -23.11 0.15
CA THR A 268 24.90 -22.38 0.26
C THR A 268 24.80 -21.35 1.39
N SER A 269 24.85 -21.81 2.65
CA SER A 269 25.07 -20.94 3.81
C SER A 269 25.49 -21.72 5.05
N GLU A 270 26.62 -22.43 4.98
CA GLU A 270 27.40 -22.77 6.18
C GLU A 270 28.90 -22.61 5.90
N THR A 271 29.35 -21.40 5.61
CA THR A 271 30.74 -21.02 5.86
C THR A 271 30.83 -20.34 7.22
N GLN A 272 30.97 -21.15 8.27
CA GLN A 272 31.71 -20.73 9.45
C GLN A 272 33.16 -20.45 9.03
N GLY A 273 33.42 -19.24 8.52
CA GLY A 273 34.75 -18.86 8.08
C GLY A 273 34.74 -17.49 7.45
N LYS A 274 35.51 -16.57 8.03
CA LYS A 274 35.82 -15.26 7.46
C LYS A 274 36.14 -15.40 5.97
N ALA A 275 35.23 -15.00 5.08
CA ALA A 275 35.47 -14.99 3.65
C ALA A 275 36.07 -13.64 3.24
N GLU A 276 37.26 -13.68 2.65
CA GLU A 276 38.02 -12.52 2.17
C GLU A 276 37.53 -11.99 0.80
N ASN A 277 36.34 -12.40 0.31
CA ASN A 277 35.83 -11.91 -0.98
C ASN A 277 34.27 -11.91 -1.04
N PRO A 278 33.60 -10.75 -0.84
CA PRO A 278 32.14 -10.66 -0.64
C PRO A 278 31.29 -10.56 -1.94
N ALA A 279 31.84 -10.90 -3.11
CA ALA A 279 31.17 -10.63 -4.40
C ALA A 279 30.45 -11.84 -5.05
N THR A 280 30.50 -13.05 -4.46
CA THR A 280 29.97 -14.27 -5.13
C THR A 280 29.10 -15.20 -4.30
N ASP A 281 28.87 -14.94 -3.01
CA ASP A 281 27.92 -15.72 -2.20
C ASP A 281 26.56 -15.02 -2.19
N VAL A 282 25.78 -15.24 -3.25
CA VAL A 282 24.38 -14.75 -3.35
C VAL A 282 23.45 -15.81 -2.74
N ALA A 283 22.59 -15.35 -1.83
CA ALA A 283 21.48 -16.07 -1.18
C ALA A 283 21.84 -17.00 -0.01
N ALA A 284 22.34 -16.43 1.09
CA ALA A 284 21.72 -16.81 2.36
C ALA A 284 20.23 -16.46 2.23
N LEU A 285 19.33 -17.43 2.36
CA LEU A 285 17.90 -17.23 2.15
C LEU A 285 17.43 -16.04 2.98
N GLU A 286 16.89 -15.00 2.32
CA GLU A 286 16.22 -13.89 3.03
C GLU A 286 14.98 -14.42 3.79
N TYR A 287 14.55 -15.64 3.50
CA TYR A 287 13.51 -16.36 4.24
C TYR A 287 14.09 -17.12 5.43
N SER A 288 13.48 -16.95 6.61
CA SER A 288 13.68 -17.87 7.72
C SER A 288 13.20 -19.27 7.33
N CYS A 289 14.11 -20.23 7.26
CA CYS A 289 13.82 -21.62 6.91
C CYS A 289 14.21 -22.57 8.03
N ALA A 290 13.35 -23.55 8.33
CA ALA A 290 13.66 -24.66 9.21
C ALA A 290 13.97 -25.92 8.40
N ARG A 291 14.88 -26.76 8.90
CA ARG A 291 15.07 -28.11 8.37
C ARG A 291 14.26 -29.10 9.20
N THR A 292 13.48 -29.91 8.52
CA THR A 292 12.78 -31.05 9.13
C THR A 292 13.76 -32.20 9.41
N PRO A 293 13.41 -33.15 10.31
CA PRO A 293 14.21 -34.36 10.52
C PRO A 293 14.43 -35.20 9.25
N SER A 294 13.52 -35.07 8.27
CA SER A 294 13.62 -35.70 6.94
C SER A 294 14.56 -34.98 5.96
N GLY A 295 15.14 -33.84 6.34
CA GLY A 295 15.99 -33.03 5.48
C GLY A 295 15.24 -32.03 4.58
N ALA A 296 13.91 -32.04 4.60
CA ALA A 296 13.05 -31.06 3.91
C ALA A 296 13.28 -29.66 4.45
N MET A 297 13.22 -28.67 3.57
CA MET A 297 13.19 -27.26 3.93
C MET A 297 11.75 -26.81 4.14
N GLU A 298 11.47 -26.14 5.25
CA GLU A 298 10.17 -25.51 5.54
C GLU A 298 10.34 -24.01 5.69
N ILE A 299 9.50 -23.25 4.98
CA ILE A 299 9.42 -21.79 5.07
C ILE A 299 8.06 -21.45 5.65
N ASP A 300 8.05 -20.69 6.74
CA ASP A 300 6.82 -20.15 7.28
C ASP A 300 6.33 -19.00 6.38
N LEU A 301 5.12 -19.16 5.84
CA LEU A 301 4.52 -18.15 4.99
C LEU A 301 3.88 -17.04 5.83
N GLY A 302 3.54 -17.29 7.09
CA GLY A 302 2.71 -16.38 7.88
C GLY A 302 1.34 -16.15 7.20
N SER A 303 1.00 -14.89 6.97
CA SER A 303 -0.28 -14.50 6.36
C SER A 303 -0.30 -14.73 4.85
N VAL A 304 -1.41 -15.27 4.33
CA VAL A 304 -1.64 -15.43 2.88
C VAL A 304 -2.98 -14.78 2.51
N ALA A 305 -2.96 -13.76 1.65
CA ALA A 305 -4.15 -13.01 1.25
C ALA A 305 -4.91 -13.69 0.09
N TYR A 306 -6.24 -13.54 0.06
CA TYR A 306 -7.06 -13.95 -1.08
C TYR A 306 -6.65 -13.19 -2.36
N GLY A 307 -6.59 -13.91 -3.48
CA GLY A 307 -6.32 -13.35 -4.79
C GLY A 307 -4.89 -12.87 -5.03
N GLN A 308 -3.99 -13.06 -4.08
CA GLN A 308 -2.60 -12.64 -4.20
C GLN A 308 -1.65 -13.84 -4.24
N THR A 309 -1.12 -14.14 -5.42
CA THR A 309 -0.05 -15.13 -5.59
C THR A 309 1.22 -14.67 -4.88
N ARG A 310 1.90 -15.60 -4.20
CA ARG A 310 3.23 -15.35 -3.62
C ARG A 310 4.29 -16.18 -4.33
N SER A 311 5.36 -15.51 -4.75
CA SER A 311 6.45 -16.12 -5.51
C SER A 311 7.72 -16.24 -4.69
N PHE A 312 8.39 -17.39 -4.81
CA PHE A 312 9.61 -17.74 -4.09
C PHE A 312 10.64 -18.30 -5.08
N THR A 313 11.89 -17.87 -4.98
CA THR A 313 12.98 -18.42 -5.80
C THR A 313 14.08 -19.01 -4.93
N PHE A 314 14.66 -20.12 -5.40
CA PHE A 314 15.70 -20.87 -4.70
C PHE A 314 16.76 -21.34 -5.70
N ARG A 315 18.01 -21.42 -5.28
CA ARG A 315 19.07 -22.12 -6.03
C ARG A 315 19.30 -23.48 -5.41
N THR A 316 19.29 -24.53 -6.22
CA THR A 316 19.86 -25.81 -5.81
C THR A 316 21.39 -25.75 -5.91
N PRO A 317 22.13 -26.39 -5.00
CA PRO A 317 23.58 -26.46 -5.08
C PRO A 317 24.01 -27.12 -6.40
N PRO A 318 25.09 -26.64 -7.04
CA PRO A 318 25.67 -27.30 -8.20
C PRO A 318 26.36 -28.58 -7.74
N SER A 319 25.64 -29.69 -7.67
CA SER A 319 26.29 -31.01 -7.60
C SER A 319 26.22 -31.66 -8.98
N GLU A 320 27.40 -31.94 -9.55
CA GLU A 320 27.51 -32.75 -10.77
C GLU A 320 26.74 -34.07 -10.55
N GLY A 321 25.55 -34.19 -11.14
CA GLY A 321 24.71 -35.38 -11.07
C GLY A 321 23.51 -35.35 -10.10
N SER A 322 23.16 -34.21 -9.48
CA SER A 322 21.85 -34.10 -8.81
C SER A 322 20.74 -33.88 -9.83
N ASP A 323 19.84 -34.86 -9.95
CA ASP A 323 18.66 -34.75 -10.80
C ASP A 323 17.61 -33.85 -10.12
N VAL A 324 17.61 -32.56 -10.48
CA VAL A 324 16.62 -31.57 -10.01
C VAL A 324 15.22 -31.79 -10.61
N SER A 325 15.05 -32.80 -11.47
CA SER A 325 13.76 -33.18 -12.04
C SER A 325 12.78 -33.78 -11.03
N ASN A 326 13.23 -34.02 -9.79
CA ASN A 326 12.47 -34.73 -8.75
C ASN A 326 12.22 -33.86 -7.50
N LEU A 327 12.22 -32.52 -7.65
CA LEU A 327 11.85 -31.61 -6.57
C LEU A 327 10.33 -31.63 -6.35
N VAL A 328 9.94 -31.93 -5.13
CA VAL A 328 8.55 -31.88 -4.68
C VAL A 328 8.39 -30.64 -3.81
N THR A 329 7.53 -29.74 -4.26
CA THR A 329 7.12 -28.56 -3.50
C THR A 329 5.69 -28.79 -3.01
N SER A 330 5.46 -28.48 -1.74
CA SER A 330 4.18 -28.73 -1.11
C SER A 330 3.82 -27.63 -0.12
N LEU A 331 2.60 -27.13 -0.21
CA LEU A 331 2.04 -26.23 0.78
C LEU A 331 1.36 -27.07 1.85
N HIS A 332 1.82 -26.95 3.08
CA HIS A 332 1.20 -27.52 4.26
C HIS A 332 0.48 -26.42 5.01
N CYS A 333 -0.83 -26.53 5.15
CA CYS A 333 -1.59 -25.59 5.95
C CYS A 333 -2.80 -26.28 6.58
N THR A 334 -3.24 -25.76 7.71
CA THR A 334 -4.50 -26.17 8.32
C THR A 334 -5.57 -25.16 7.95
N ARG A 335 -6.61 -25.57 7.23
CA ARG A 335 -7.76 -24.72 6.97
C ARG A 335 -8.71 -24.77 8.16
N LEU A 336 -9.08 -23.60 8.66
CA LEU A 336 -10.03 -23.46 9.76
C LEU A 336 -11.46 -23.42 9.20
N GLU A 337 -12.16 -24.56 9.25
CA GLU A 337 -13.55 -24.64 8.79
C GLU A 337 -14.54 -24.10 9.83
N SER A 338 -15.55 -23.39 9.36
CA SER A 338 -16.67 -22.90 10.15
C SER A 338 -17.90 -23.79 9.93
N ASN A 339 -18.03 -24.88 10.70
CA ASN A 339 -19.32 -25.56 10.82
C ASN A 339 -20.15 -24.95 11.94
N ALA A 340 -21.33 -24.42 11.62
CA ALA A 340 -22.28 -23.88 12.58
C ALA A 340 -22.66 -24.94 13.62
N GLY A 341 -22.19 -24.78 14.86
CA GLY A 341 -22.62 -25.59 16.02
C GLY A 341 -21.79 -26.84 16.34
N VAL A 342 -20.66 -27.08 15.67
CA VAL A 342 -19.71 -28.16 16.02
C VAL A 342 -18.31 -27.56 16.19
N LYS A 343 -17.54 -28.04 17.18
CA LYS A 343 -16.13 -27.66 17.38
C LYS A 343 -15.41 -27.67 16.03
N SER A 344 -14.70 -26.59 15.70
CA SER A 344 -13.98 -26.37 14.44
C SER A 344 -13.28 -27.65 13.96
N SER A 345 -13.71 -28.18 12.82
CA SER A 345 -12.95 -29.23 12.13
C SER A 345 -11.78 -28.56 11.43
N SER A 346 -10.56 -28.95 11.80
CA SER A 346 -9.36 -28.61 11.03
C SER A 346 -9.23 -29.61 9.88
N ALA A 347 -9.13 -29.10 8.66
CA ALA A 347 -8.80 -29.90 7.49
C ALA A 347 -7.37 -29.58 7.07
N GLU A 348 -6.48 -30.57 7.17
CA GLU A 348 -5.13 -30.45 6.63
C GLU A 348 -5.23 -30.36 5.10
N GLN A 349 -4.78 -29.23 4.53
CA GLN A 349 -4.66 -29.06 3.09
C GLN A 349 -3.19 -29.18 2.70
N VAL A 350 -2.94 -30.15 1.81
CA VAL A 350 -1.66 -30.32 1.15
C VAL A 350 -1.86 -30.16 -0.34
N ALA A 351 -1.38 -29.03 -0.88
CA ALA A 351 -1.25 -28.83 -2.32
C ALA A 351 0.18 -29.17 -2.73
N LYS A 352 0.36 -30.00 -3.77
CA LYS A 352 1.69 -30.45 -4.22
C LYS A 352 1.91 -30.10 -5.68
N ALA A 353 3.12 -29.66 -6.00
CA ALA A 353 3.66 -29.61 -7.34
C ALA A 353 4.97 -30.42 -7.39
N VAL A 354 5.15 -31.14 -8.48
CA VAL A 354 6.43 -31.79 -8.82
C VAL A 354 7.06 -30.95 -9.91
N SER A 355 8.36 -30.67 -9.82
CA SER A 355 9.06 -29.91 -10.85
C SER A 355 8.93 -30.60 -12.22
N ASN A 356 8.64 -29.82 -13.25
CA ASN A 356 8.69 -30.27 -14.64
C ASN A 356 10.15 -30.38 -15.11
N SER A 357 10.38 -30.99 -16.29
CA SER A 357 11.71 -30.99 -16.92
C SER A 357 12.25 -29.56 -17.05
N PRO A 358 13.58 -29.34 -16.90
CA PRO A 358 14.17 -28.01 -16.86
C PRO A 358 13.78 -27.16 -18.07
N VAL A 359 13.22 -25.97 -17.83
CA VAL A 359 12.91 -25.00 -18.88
C VAL A 359 14.21 -24.28 -19.29
N ALA A 360 14.50 -24.27 -20.61
CA ALA A 360 15.66 -23.57 -21.15
C ALA A 360 15.39 -22.06 -21.23
N LEU A 361 16.36 -21.24 -20.79
CA LEU A 361 16.30 -19.77 -20.82
C LEU A 361 16.53 -19.16 -22.24
N ALA A 362 16.27 -19.89 -23.34
CA ALA A 362 16.71 -19.54 -24.71
C ALA A 362 15.57 -19.22 -25.69
N ASP A 363 15.89 -18.41 -26.72
CA ASP A 363 15.02 -17.63 -27.65
C ASP A 363 13.79 -18.30 -28.33
N ASP A 364 13.61 -19.62 -28.28
CA ASP A 364 12.47 -20.33 -28.89
C ASP A 364 11.51 -20.89 -27.82
N ILE A 365 10.85 -19.98 -27.08
CA ILE A 365 9.94 -20.33 -25.97
C ILE A 365 8.47 -20.16 -26.38
N THR A 366 7.58 -21.04 -25.91
CA THR A 366 6.13 -20.82 -26.00
C THR A 366 5.72 -19.56 -25.21
N PRO A 367 4.64 -18.86 -25.60
CA PRO A 367 4.18 -17.67 -24.88
C PRO A 367 3.96 -17.91 -23.37
N GLU A 368 3.49 -19.09 -22.99
CA GLU A 368 3.31 -19.46 -21.58
C GLU A 368 4.65 -19.56 -20.83
N ALA A 369 5.67 -20.19 -21.40
CA ALA A 369 6.97 -20.29 -20.75
C ALA A 369 7.78 -18.99 -20.80
N ALA A 370 7.49 -18.08 -21.74
CA ALA A 370 8.00 -16.70 -21.71
C ALA A 370 7.39 -15.88 -20.56
N LEU A 371 6.10 -16.07 -20.26
CA LEU A 371 5.43 -15.43 -19.12
C LEU A 371 5.96 -15.99 -17.79
N GLU A 372 6.10 -17.32 -17.67
CA GLU A 372 6.70 -17.94 -16.47
C GLU A 372 8.14 -17.49 -16.25
N ALA A 373 8.93 -17.29 -17.31
CA ALA A 373 10.27 -16.74 -17.23
C ALA A 373 10.26 -15.26 -16.76
N ALA A 374 9.25 -14.48 -17.14
CA ALA A 374 9.07 -13.10 -16.68
C ALA A 374 8.72 -13.03 -15.19
N ASP A 375 7.79 -13.86 -14.71
CA ASP A 375 7.39 -13.91 -13.29
C ASP A 375 8.56 -14.34 -12.40
N TYR A 376 9.35 -15.31 -12.85
CA TYR A 376 10.61 -15.69 -12.21
C TYR A 376 11.58 -14.52 -12.11
N LEU A 377 11.82 -13.82 -13.22
CA LEU A 377 12.77 -12.71 -13.26
C LEU A 377 12.37 -11.59 -12.29
N VAL A 378 11.07 -11.27 -12.23
CA VAL A 378 10.53 -10.31 -11.26
C VAL A 378 10.77 -10.78 -9.82
N ALA A 379 10.51 -12.07 -9.53
CA ALA A 379 10.71 -12.63 -8.20
C ALA A 379 12.19 -12.66 -7.78
N ASP A 380 13.11 -12.95 -8.70
CA ASP A 380 14.56 -12.93 -8.48
C ASP A 380 15.07 -11.51 -8.22
N CYS A 381 14.69 -10.55 -9.07
CA CYS A 381 15.04 -9.13 -8.87
C CYS A 381 14.49 -8.58 -7.54
N ARG A 382 13.27 -8.95 -7.15
CA ARG A 382 12.69 -8.58 -5.85
C ARG A 382 13.51 -9.12 -4.67
N LEU A 383 13.92 -10.39 -4.71
CA LEU A 383 14.71 -10.96 -3.61
C LEU A 383 16.12 -10.41 -3.56
N GLU A 384 16.71 -10.13 -4.71
CA GLU A 384 17.98 -9.44 -4.77
C GLU A 384 17.87 -8.01 -4.21
N LEU A 385 16.78 -7.28 -4.48
CA LEU A 385 16.49 -6.00 -3.83
C LEU A 385 16.50 -6.15 -2.31
N CYS A 386 15.79 -7.14 -1.73
CA CYS A 386 15.81 -7.38 -0.28
C CYS A 386 17.26 -7.55 0.24
N SER A 387 18.06 -8.38 -0.44
CA SER A 387 19.45 -8.61 -0.05
C SER A 387 20.34 -7.38 -0.19
N VAL A 388 20.13 -6.60 -1.24
CA VAL A 388 20.81 -5.33 -1.52
C VAL A 388 20.47 -4.29 -0.46
N LEU A 389 19.19 -4.14 -0.09
CA LEU A 389 18.76 -3.24 0.99
C LEU A 389 19.42 -3.60 2.31
N ARG A 390 19.44 -4.88 2.68
CA ARG A 390 20.10 -5.35 3.92
C ARG A 390 21.60 -5.05 3.89
N ARG A 391 22.30 -5.41 2.81
CA ARG A 391 23.74 -5.14 2.64
C ARG A 391 24.06 -3.64 2.67
N ALA A 392 23.21 -2.81 2.08
CA ALA A 392 23.35 -1.36 2.11
C ALA A 392 23.15 -0.81 3.54
N MET A 393 22.14 -1.28 4.26
CA MET A 393 21.94 -0.93 5.68
C MET A 393 23.12 -1.36 6.57
N ASP A 394 23.68 -2.56 6.34
CA ASP A 394 24.87 -3.05 7.04
C ASP A 394 26.11 -2.19 6.72
N ALA A 395 26.27 -1.77 5.46
CA ALA A 395 27.37 -0.89 5.05
C ALA A 395 27.29 0.49 5.73
N MET A 396 26.09 0.93 6.11
CA MET A 396 25.89 2.16 6.88
C MET A 396 26.39 2.08 8.33
N THR A 397 26.87 0.95 8.84
CA THR A 397 27.46 0.88 10.19
C THR A 397 29.00 0.95 10.23
N GLY A 398 29.66 1.09 9.07
CA GLY A 398 31.12 0.97 8.91
C GLY A 398 31.90 2.28 8.73
N GLN A 399 33.04 2.24 8.03
CA GLN A 399 33.72 3.46 7.54
C GLN A 399 33.39 3.67 6.06
N ASN A 400 33.32 4.93 5.60
CA ASN A 400 32.83 5.32 4.26
C ASN A 400 31.42 4.82 3.96
N GLU A 401 30.57 4.92 4.98
CA GLU A 401 29.21 4.37 5.07
C GLU A 401 28.35 4.69 3.85
N CYS A 402 28.16 5.99 3.54
CA CYS A 402 27.27 6.41 2.46
C CYS A 402 27.81 6.00 1.08
N SER A 403 29.11 6.20 0.81
CA SER A 403 29.73 5.83 -0.48
C SER A 403 29.60 4.33 -0.74
N ARG A 404 29.91 3.48 0.24
CA ARG A 404 29.80 2.02 0.08
C ARG A 404 28.38 1.57 -0.15
N SER A 405 27.43 2.15 0.58
CA SER A 405 26.02 1.82 0.44
C SER A 405 25.49 2.25 -0.93
N GLN A 406 25.87 3.44 -1.39
CA GLN A 406 25.54 3.92 -2.73
C GLN A 406 26.18 3.08 -3.85
N ASP A 407 27.41 2.59 -3.67
CA ASP A 407 28.05 1.68 -4.63
C ASP A 407 27.28 0.37 -4.77
N ILE A 408 26.80 -0.20 -3.65
CA ILE A 408 25.96 -1.41 -3.62
C ILE A 408 24.64 -1.17 -4.37
N ILE A 409 23.98 -0.03 -4.14
CA ILE A 409 22.74 0.34 -4.84
C ILE A 409 22.98 0.57 -6.33
N ALA A 410 24.03 1.29 -6.71
CA ALA A 410 24.37 1.61 -8.10
C ALA A 410 24.75 0.36 -8.90
N GLU A 411 25.33 -0.65 -8.26
CA GLU A 411 25.56 -1.97 -8.88
C GLU A 411 24.23 -2.66 -9.23
N PHE A 412 23.28 -2.66 -8.30
CA PHE A 412 21.96 -3.25 -8.51
C PHE A 412 21.14 -2.48 -9.56
N GLU A 413 21.17 -1.14 -9.52
CA GLU A 413 20.53 -0.28 -10.51
C GLU A 413 20.99 -0.64 -11.93
N ARG A 414 22.31 -0.77 -12.13
CA ARG A 414 22.89 -1.15 -13.43
C ARG A 414 22.41 -2.51 -13.94
N LYS A 415 22.08 -3.43 -13.02
CA LYS A 415 21.52 -4.75 -13.34
C LYS A 415 20.05 -4.66 -13.74
N LEU A 416 19.27 -3.80 -13.06
CA LEU A 416 17.84 -3.62 -13.34
C LEU A 416 17.57 -2.83 -14.63
N THR A 417 18.35 -1.79 -14.93
CA THR A 417 18.14 -0.90 -16.09
C THR A 417 17.88 -1.61 -17.42
N PRO A 418 18.66 -2.62 -17.86
CA PRO A 418 18.37 -3.31 -19.12
C PRO A 418 17.06 -4.12 -19.12
N LEU A 419 16.59 -4.55 -17.94
CA LEU A 419 15.39 -5.38 -17.77
C LEU A 419 14.12 -4.52 -17.62
N ALA A 420 14.25 -3.32 -17.05
CA ALA A 420 13.15 -2.44 -16.68
C ALA A 420 12.22 -2.09 -17.85
N SER A 421 12.79 -1.78 -19.02
CA SER A 421 12.01 -1.43 -20.23
C SER A 421 11.06 -2.53 -20.73
N GLN A 422 11.30 -3.79 -20.35
CA GLN A 422 10.53 -4.95 -20.79
C GLN A 422 9.54 -5.46 -19.73
N HIS A 423 9.75 -5.08 -18.47
CA HIS A 423 9.00 -5.62 -17.33
C HIS A 423 8.54 -4.48 -16.42
N PRO A 424 7.24 -4.11 -16.43
CA PRO A 424 6.70 -3.01 -15.61
C PRO A 424 6.96 -3.17 -14.11
N ALA A 425 6.92 -4.40 -13.59
CA ALA A 425 7.23 -4.67 -12.18
C ALA A 425 8.71 -4.39 -11.86
N ILE A 426 9.64 -4.70 -12.78
CA ILE A 426 11.06 -4.40 -12.62
C ILE A 426 11.33 -2.90 -12.76
N GLN A 427 10.62 -2.22 -13.66
CA GLN A 427 10.64 -0.76 -13.77
C GLN A 427 10.21 -0.10 -12.46
N ALA A 428 9.17 -0.63 -11.80
CA ALA A 428 8.73 -0.14 -10.51
C ALA A 428 9.79 -0.34 -9.40
N LEU A 429 10.45 -1.51 -9.36
CA LEU A 429 11.59 -1.72 -8.44
C LEU A 429 12.75 -0.75 -8.72
N LEU A 430 13.03 -0.47 -9.99
CA LEU A 430 14.07 0.49 -10.38
C LEU A 430 13.72 1.91 -9.92
N GLU A 431 12.44 2.30 -10.00
CA GLU A 431 11.96 3.60 -9.52
C GLU A 431 12.11 3.74 -7.99
N ASP A 432 11.78 2.70 -7.21
CA ASP A 432 12.03 2.68 -5.76
C ASP A 432 13.52 2.88 -5.44
N VAL A 433 14.38 2.17 -6.18
CA VAL A 433 15.84 2.23 -6.04
C VAL A 433 16.37 3.63 -6.36
N GLN A 434 15.94 4.23 -7.47
CA GLN A 434 16.36 5.55 -7.92
C GLN A 434 15.77 6.69 -7.08
N GLY A 435 14.64 6.44 -6.41
CA GLY A 435 13.94 7.38 -5.55
C GLY A 435 14.46 7.36 -4.10
N GLN A 436 13.54 7.13 -3.16
CA GLN A 436 13.81 7.30 -1.73
C GLN A 436 14.87 6.34 -1.18
N VAL A 437 15.14 5.20 -1.83
CA VAL A 437 16.23 4.28 -1.42
C VAL A 437 17.59 4.94 -1.58
N THR A 438 17.88 5.51 -2.75
CA THR A 438 19.12 6.24 -3.00
C THR A 438 19.21 7.48 -2.13
N GLU A 439 18.08 8.19 -1.95
CA GLU A 439 18.02 9.38 -1.10
C GLU A 439 18.39 9.06 0.36
N ALA A 440 17.75 8.03 0.94
CA ALA A 440 17.97 7.56 2.30
C ALA A 440 19.44 7.24 2.61
N LEU A 441 20.17 6.71 1.63
CA LEU A 441 21.57 6.27 1.78
C LEU A 441 22.59 7.35 1.39
N SER A 442 22.15 8.45 0.79
CA SER A 442 23.02 9.52 0.29
C SER A 442 23.70 10.33 1.39
N ARG A 443 23.08 10.37 2.58
CA ARG A 443 23.49 11.21 3.70
C ARG A 443 23.27 10.50 5.03
N ARG A 444 24.27 10.60 5.90
CA ARG A 444 24.21 9.98 7.24
C ARG A 444 23.06 10.51 8.09
N ASP A 445 22.83 11.83 8.07
CA ASP A 445 21.77 12.46 8.85
C ASP A 445 20.37 12.13 8.34
N TRP A 446 20.22 11.81 7.05
CA TRP A 446 18.96 11.35 6.46
C TRP A 446 18.71 9.88 6.79
N TYR A 447 19.74 9.05 6.67
CA TYR A 447 19.67 7.65 7.07
C TYR A 447 19.27 7.51 8.54
N ASP A 448 19.99 8.18 9.45
CA ASP A 448 19.73 8.08 10.90
C ASP A 448 18.35 8.59 11.29
N ARG A 449 17.83 9.60 10.58
CA ARG A 449 16.54 10.21 10.89
C ARG A 449 15.37 9.39 10.36
N TRP A 450 15.42 8.92 9.12
CA TRP A 450 14.26 8.28 8.49
C TRP A 450 14.65 7.10 7.59
N GLY A 451 15.79 7.16 6.90
CA GLY A 451 16.18 6.13 5.95
C GLY A 451 16.30 4.74 6.58
N VAL A 452 16.85 4.65 7.78
CA VAL A 452 17.03 3.39 8.53
C VAL A 452 15.71 2.72 8.93
N HIS A 453 14.61 3.48 9.00
CA HIS A 453 13.27 2.97 9.30
C HIS A 453 12.52 2.64 8.01
N TYR A 454 12.59 3.54 7.04
CA TYR A 454 12.00 3.38 5.71
C TYR A 454 12.53 2.13 5.01
N LEU A 455 13.86 1.96 4.92
CA LEU A 455 14.48 0.84 4.23
C LEU A 455 14.11 -0.51 4.86
N ARG A 456 13.95 -0.57 6.19
CA ARG A 456 13.45 -1.76 6.89
C ARG A 456 11.99 -2.05 6.56
N SER A 457 11.14 -1.02 6.51
CA SER A 457 9.73 -1.20 6.15
C SER A 457 9.56 -1.63 4.69
N LEU A 458 10.34 -1.07 3.77
CA LEU A 458 10.36 -1.47 2.36
C LEU A 458 10.89 -2.90 2.18
N TYR A 459 11.98 -3.24 2.88
CA TYR A 459 12.52 -4.61 2.92
C TYR A 459 11.45 -5.60 3.38
N ASP A 460 10.79 -5.35 4.52
CA ASP A 460 9.72 -6.20 5.05
C ASP A 460 8.56 -6.36 4.07
N ALA A 461 8.17 -5.27 3.39
CA ALA A 461 7.11 -5.25 2.40
C ALA A 461 7.45 -6.13 1.20
N HIS A 462 8.64 -6.00 0.62
CA HIS A 462 9.05 -6.87 -0.49
C HIS A 462 9.24 -8.32 -0.04
N LEU A 463 9.83 -8.57 1.13
CA LEU A 463 10.06 -9.93 1.64
C LEU A 463 8.75 -10.70 1.81
N HIS A 464 7.75 -10.06 2.43
CA HIS A 464 6.43 -10.63 2.66
C HIS A 464 5.44 -10.41 1.49
N GLN A 465 5.88 -9.71 0.44
CA GLN A 465 5.08 -9.35 -0.74
C GLN A 465 3.80 -8.60 -0.34
N LYS A 466 3.89 -7.53 0.44
CA LYS A 466 2.74 -6.76 0.91
C LYS A 466 2.79 -5.32 0.44
N ARG A 467 1.65 -4.78 0.03
CA ARG A 467 1.51 -3.34 -0.21
C ARG A 467 1.42 -2.62 1.13
N ASN A 468 2.52 -2.03 1.58
CA ASN A 468 2.58 -1.30 2.85
C ASN A 468 2.30 0.19 2.68
N ASN A 469 2.46 0.78 1.50
CA ASN A 469 2.22 2.19 1.24
C ASN A 469 1.83 2.45 -0.24
N PHE A 470 1.62 3.71 -0.61
CA PHE A 470 1.27 4.14 -1.97
C PHE A 470 2.41 4.86 -2.72
N LYS A 471 3.45 5.27 -2.00
CA LYS A 471 4.53 6.12 -2.53
C LYS A 471 5.53 5.32 -3.35
N ASP A 472 5.76 4.06 -2.97
CA ASP A 472 6.75 3.20 -3.61
C ASP A 472 6.09 2.40 -4.74
N PRO A 473 6.44 2.65 -6.01
CA PRO A 473 5.93 1.88 -7.15
C PRO A 473 6.08 0.36 -7.00
N GLY A 474 7.21 -0.13 -6.48
CA GLY A 474 7.50 -1.57 -6.47
C GLY A 474 6.59 -2.40 -5.57
N VAL A 475 5.97 -1.78 -4.55
CA VAL A 475 5.00 -2.47 -3.68
C VAL A 475 3.56 -2.39 -4.20
N GLN A 476 3.28 -1.57 -5.23
CA GLN A 476 1.92 -1.44 -5.79
C GLN A 476 1.46 -2.70 -6.54
N ALA A 477 2.40 -3.58 -6.91
CA ALA A 477 2.10 -4.86 -7.55
C ALA A 477 1.45 -5.89 -6.60
N TYR A 478 1.51 -5.67 -5.28
CA TYR A 478 0.97 -6.59 -4.29
C TYR A 478 -0.50 -6.29 -3.99
N GLY A 479 -1.29 -7.36 -3.95
CA GLY A 479 -2.71 -7.30 -3.66
C GLY A 479 -3.49 -8.17 -4.64
N GLY A 480 -4.77 -7.85 -4.79
CA GLY A 480 -5.69 -8.52 -5.68
C GLY A 480 -7.06 -7.85 -5.59
N ALA A 481 -8.00 -8.24 -6.45
CA ALA A 481 -9.30 -7.57 -6.52
C ALA A 481 -10.05 -7.52 -5.18
N HIS A 482 -9.95 -8.57 -4.35
CA HIS A 482 -10.55 -8.56 -3.03
C HIS A 482 -9.87 -7.56 -2.08
N PHE A 483 -8.55 -7.51 -2.08
CA PHE A 483 -7.78 -6.54 -1.31
C PHE A 483 -8.11 -5.09 -1.73
N GLU A 484 -8.18 -4.79 -3.03
CA GLU A 484 -8.56 -3.44 -3.50
C GLU A 484 -9.94 -3.02 -3.01
N SER A 485 -10.92 -3.94 -3.06
CA SER A 485 -12.27 -3.64 -2.55
C SER A 485 -12.28 -3.31 -1.05
N LEU A 486 -11.38 -3.91 -0.28
CA LEU A 486 -11.21 -3.63 1.15
C LEU A 486 -10.47 -2.30 1.37
N VAL A 487 -9.48 -1.99 0.53
CA VAL A 487 -8.79 -0.69 0.54
C VAL A 487 -9.78 0.44 0.32
N ASP A 488 -10.63 0.34 -0.71
CA ASP A 488 -11.68 1.32 -0.99
C ASP A 488 -12.63 1.50 0.20
N HIS A 489 -13.10 0.40 0.80
CA HIS A 489 -13.98 0.42 1.97
C HIS A 489 -13.32 1.11 3.17
N VAL A 490 -12.09 0.75 3.51
CA VAL A 490 -11.35 1.32 4.65
C VAL A 490 -11.01 2.79 4.39
N ASN A 491 -10.69 3.15 3.15
CA ASN A 491 -10.46 4.53 2.72
C ASN A 491 -11.71 5.39 2.93
N ASP A 492 -12.87 4.88 2.52
CA ASP A 492 -14.17 5.53 2.72
C ASP A 492 -14.50 5.76 4.21
N VAL A 493 -14.07 4.84 5.08
CA VAL A 493 -14.22 4.96 6.54
C VAL A 493 -13.26 6.00 7.09
N PHE A 494 -11.99 5.95 6.68
CA PHE A 494 -10.95 6.92 7.10
C PHE A 494 -11.41 8.36 6.83
N ASP A 495 -11.92 8.63 5.62
CA ASP A 495 -12.33 9.97 5.20
C ASP A 495 -13.55 10.51 5.97
N ARG A 496 -14.39 9.63 6.53
CA ARG A 496 -15.61 9.99 7.28
C ARG A 496 -15.36 10.22 8.77
N ILE A 497 -14.26 9.71 9.32
CA ILE A 497 -13.97 9.85 10.74
C ILE A 497 -13.51 11.28 11.02
N ASN A 498 -14.16 11.92 11.99
CA ASN A 498 -13.75 13.25 12.46
C ASN A 498 -12.30 13.21 12.96
N PRO A 499 -11.49 14.23 12.63
CA PRO A 499 -10.10 14.27 13.08
C PRO A 499 -10.06 14.37 14.61
N PRO A 500 -8.95 13.94 15.23
CA PRO A 500 -8.73 14.13 16.66
C PRO A 500 -8.69 15.63 17.00
N GLU A 501 -9.02 15.99 18.25
CA GLU A 501 -8.82 17.37 18.71
C GLU A 501 -7.31 17.65 18.86
N PRO A 502 -6.76 18.74 18.28
CA PRO A 502 -5.34 19.07 18.40
C PRO A 502 -4.94 19.28 19.86
N THR A 503 -3.94 18.52 20.33
CA THR A 503 -3.52 18.55 21.73
C THR A 503 -2.27 19.41 22.00
N VAL A 504 -1.51 19.78 20.97
CA VAL A 504 -0.24 20.53 21.13
C VAL A 504 -0.51 22.04 21.13
N THR A 505 -0.25 22.71 22.27
CA THR A 505 -0.40 24.17 22.41
C THR A 505 0.95 24.89 22.43
N HIS A 506 1.26 25.72 21.43
CA HIS A 506 2.44 26.59 21.44
C HIS A 506 2.17 27.89 22.22
N ARG A 507 2.78 28.07 23.40
CA ARG A 507 2.74 29.34 24.14
C ARG A 507 3.72 30.33 23.51
N SER A 508 3.23 31.33 22.78
CA SER A 508 4.06 32.40 22.24
C SER A 508 4.49 33.36 23.36
N SER A 509 5.73 33.28 23.81
CA SER A 509 6.43 34.42 24.42
C SER A 509 7.11 35.22 23.31
N SER A 510 6.68 36.47 23.15
CA SER A 510 7.14 37.50 22.21
C SER A 510 6.36 37.66 20.89
N CYS A 511 6.20 38.94 20.54
CA CYS A 511 5.41 39.49 19.45
C CYS A 511 6.17 39.46 18.13
N SER A 512 6.06 38.36 17.39
CA SER A 512 6.24 38.35 15.93
C SER A 512 5.15 37.48 15.32
N ALA A 513 4.37 38.06 14.41
CA ALA A 513 3.30 37.37 13.70
C ALA A 513 3.91 36.42 12.64
N GLN A 514 4.30 35.22 13.06
CA GLN A 514 4.42 34.09 12.13
C GLN A 514 3.04 33.42 12.01
N SER A 515 2.59 33.23 10.77
CA SER A 515 1.31 32.64 10.39
C SER A 515 1.09 31.30 11.10
N ARG A 516 -0.01 31.19 11.86
CA ARG A 516 -0.48 29.93 12.42
C ARG A 516 -1.16 29.14 11.30
N ASN A 517 -0.70 27.93 10.98
CA ASN A 517 -1.48 27.03 10.14
C ASN A 517 -2.56 26.38 11.01
N ALA A 518 -3.84 26.57 10.67
CA ALA A 518 -4.94 25.94 11.39
C ALA A 518 -4.85 24.40 11.20
N ALA A 519 -5.19 23.64 12.25
CA ALA A 519 -5.37 22.20 12.12
C ALA A 519 -6.44 21.91 11.06
N PRO A 520 -6.24 20.95 10.15
CA PRO A 520 -7.27 20.59 9.19
C PRO A 520 -8.50 20.06 9.94
N ALA A 521 -9.68 20.41 9.47
CA ALA A 521 -10.93 19.98 10.10
C ALA A 521 -11.29 18.51 9.77
N SER A 522 -10.45 17.77 9.03
CA SER A 522 -10.59 16.36 8.65
C SER A 522 -9.25 15.81 8.19
N MET A 523 -8.97 14.56 8.53
CA MET A 523 -7.77 13.85 8.06
C MET A 523 -7.85 13.46 6.58
N ALA A 524 -9.03 13.52 5.95
CA ALA A 524 -9.21 13.25 4.52
C ALA A 524 -8.37 14.18 3.61
N CYS A 525 -7.96 15.36 4.10
CA CYS A 525 -7.07 16.25 3.35
C CYS A 525 -5.68 15.64 3.12
N TYR A 526 -5.20 14.77 4.02
CA TYR A 526 -3.94 14.05 3.88
C TYR A 526 -4.05 12.85 2.93
N ASN A 527 -5.28 12.50 2.50
CA ASN A 527 -5.58 11.30 1.73
C ASN A 527 -5.99 11.62 0.27
N TYR A 528 -5.81 12.87 -0.20
CA TYR A 528 -6.41 13.36 -1.45
C TYR A 528 -5.43 13.40 -2.63
N HIS A 529 -5.43 12.35 -3.46
CA HIS A 529 -4.45 12.18 -4.56
C HIS A 529 -5.04 12.33 -5.99
N GLY A 530 -6.27 12.84 -6.15
CA GLY A 530 -7.08 12.57 -7.36
C GLY A 530 -7.45 13.69 -8.34
N ASN A 531 -7.05 14.96 -8.14
CA ASN A 531 -7.54 16.06 -8.99
C ASN A 531 -6.48 16.65 -9.92
N VAL A 532 -6.93 17.02 -11.13
CA VAL A 532 -6.19 17.78 -12.16
C VAL A 532 -6.81 19.17 -12.24
N CYS A 533 -6.35 20.14 -11.44
CA CYS A 533 -6.97 21.47 -11.34
C CYS A 533 -5.96 22.59 -11.00
N PHE A 534 -6.36 23.84 -11.21
CA PHE A 534 -5.63 25.07 -10.87
C PHE A 534 -6.17 25.68 -9.57
N ALA A 535 -5.31 26.17 -8.68
CA ALA A 535 -5.75 26.87 -7.48
C ALA A 535 -6.17 28.32 -7.79
N ALA A 536 -7.07 28.86 -6.96
CA ALA A 536 -7.40 30.29 -7.00
C ALA A 536 -6.13 31.16 -6.89
N GLY A 537 -6.10 32.28 -7.61
CA GLY A 537 -4.95 33.20 -7.66
C GLY A 537 -3.94 32.90 -8.77
N SER A 538 -3.97 31.71 -9.40
CA SER A 538 -3.30 31.51 -10.69
C SER A 538 -4.02 32.29 -11.78
N THR A 539 -3.28 32.76 -12.78
CA THR A 539 -3.79 33.59 -13.88
C THR A 539 -3.61 32.88 -15.21
N VAL A 540 -4.64 32.93 -16.05
CA VAL A 540 -4.65 32.37 -17.40
C VAL A 540 -4.63 33.50 -18.43
N LEU A 541 -3.96 33.27 -19.57
CA LEU A 541 -3.90 34.24 -20.65
C LEU A 541 -5.22 34.28 -21.44
N VAL A 542 -5.82 35.48 -21.54
CA VAL A 542 -7.06 35.74 -22.27
C VAL A 542 -6.75 36.43 -23.60
N ALA A 543 -7.42 36.02 -24.67
CA ALA A 543 -7.21 36.56 -26.02
C ALA A 543 -7.66 38.03 -26.15
N GLY A 544 -6.97 38.80 -27.00
CA GLY A 544 -7.34 40.17 -27.40
C GLY A 544 -6.60 41.29 -26.67
N ASP A 545 -6.30 41.15 -25.37
CA ASP A 545 -5.74 42.23 -24.55
C ASP A 545 -4.36 41.90 -23.91
N GLU A 546 -3.82 40.70 -24.14
CA GLU A 546 -2.60 40.16 -23.47
C GLU A 546 -2.66 40.21 -21.91
N THR A 547 -3.84 40.46 -21.34
CA THR A 547 -4.05 40.53 -19.90
C THR A 547 -4.27 39.14 -19.33
N ALA A 548 -3.46 38.76 -18.34
CA ALA A 548 -3.68 37.55 -17.55
C ALA A 548 -4.84 37.78 -16.57
N LYS A 549 -5.81 36.87 -16.53
CA LYS A 549 -6.99 36.93 -15.66
C LYS A 549 -6.97 35.79 -14.64
N PRO A 550 -7.32 36.01 -13.36
CA PRO A 550 -7.37 34.94 -12.37
C PRO A 550 -8.32 33.80 -12.80
N VAL A 551 -7.94 32.55 -12.54
CA VAL A 551 -8.69 31.36 -12.95
C VAL A 551 -10.10 31.33 -12.34
N GLU A 552 -10.28 31.89 -11.15
CA GLU A 552 -11.57 32.01 -10.47
C GLU A 552 -12.51 33.07 -11.08
N GLU A 553 -11.98 34.00 -11.89
CA GLU A 553 -12.75 35.04 -12.55
C GLU A 553 -13.17 34.66 -13.99
N ILE A 554 -12.64 33.55 -14.51
CA ILE A 554 -12.99 33.04 -15.83
C ILE A 554 -14.45 32.60 -15.85
N VAL A 555 -15.14 32.93 -16.93
CA VAL A 555 -16.53 32.55 -17.16
C VAL A 555 -16.71 31.93 -18.54
N ALA A 556 -17.78 31.14 -18.72
CA ALA A 556 -18.11 30.62 -20.04
C ALA A 556 -18.32 31.75 -21.05
N GLY A 557 -17.74 31.60 -22.24
CA GLY A 557 -17.69 32.60 -23.28
C GLY A 557 -16.36 33.38 -23.34
N ASP A 558 -15.55 33.38 -22.27
CA ASP A 558 -14.19 33.93 -22.31
C ASP A 558 -13.35 33.18 -23.37
N LEU A 559 -12.42 33.88 -24.02
CA LEU A 559 -11.50 33.31 -25.01
C LEU A 559 -10.12 33.17 -24.37
N LEU A 560 -9.66 31.93 -24.17
CA LEU A 560 -8.34 31.64 -23.63
C LEU A 560 -7.35 31.45 -24.77
N GLN A 561 -6.11 31.89 -24.58
CA GLN A 561 -5.07 31.77 -25.58
C GLN A 561 -4.16 30.57 -25.29
N SER A 562 -3.95 29.73 -26.30
CA SER A 562 -3.00 28.62 -26.26
C SER A 562 -1.56 29.12 -26.40
N PRO A 563 -0.56 28.29 -26.07
CA PRO A 563 0.84 28.62 -26.33
C PRO A 563 1.17 28.90 -27.81
N GLU A 564 0.44 28.26 -28.73
CA GLU A 564 0.58 28.49 -30.18
C GLU A 564 -0.25 29.68 -30.69
N GLY A 565 -0.88 30.44 -29.78
CA GLY A 565 -1.71 31.59 -30.11
C GLY A 565 -3.11 31.24 -30.61
N ILE A 566 -3.57 29.99 -30.41
CA ILE A 566 -4.94 29.58 -30.77
C ILE A 566 -5.91 30.13 -29.72
N GLU A 567 -7.00 30.75 -30.17
CA GLU A 567 -8.05 31.27 -29.29
C GLU A 567 -9.16 30.24 -29.11
N SER A 568 -9.36 29.78 -27.88
CA SER A 568 -10.32 28.74 -27.53
C SER A 568 -11.39 29.29 -26.60
N ARG A 569 -12.67 29.03 -26.90
CA ARG A 569 -13.79 29.53 -26.09
C ARG A 569 -14.05 28.60 -24.91
N VAL A 570 -14.18 29.16 -23.71
CA VAL A 570 -14.61 28.42 -22.52
C VAL A 570 -16.08 28.04 -22.67
N LEU A 571 -16.37 26.74 -22.75
CA LEU A 571 -17.74 26.21 -22.74
C LEU A 571 -18.29 26.12 -21.32
N CYS A 572 -17.46 25.68 -20.38
CA CYS A 572 -17.85 25.51 -18.99
C CYS A 572 -16.62 25.65 -18.07
N VAL A 573 -16.83 26.32 -16.94
CA VAL A 573 -15.89 26.33 -15.81
C VAL A 573 -16.29 25.23 -14.84
N VAL A 574 -15.33 24.44 -14.40
CA VAL A 574 -15.52 23.41 -13.37
C VAL A 574 -14.86 23.91 -12.10
N LYS A 575 -15.69 24.23 -11.10
CA LYS A 575 -15.23 24.65 -9.77
C LYS A 575 -15.39 23.49 -8.80
N THR A 576 -14.28 22.90 -8.39
CA THR A 576 -14.28 21.82 -7.39
C THR A 576 -13.97 22.43 -6.03
N ARG A 577 -14.97 22.44 -5.15
CA ARG A 577 -14.79 22.90 -3.77
C ARG A 577 -13.87 21.95 -3.04
N CYS A 578 -12.80 22.50 -2.49
CA CYS A 578 -11.89 21.73 -1.68
C CYS A 578 -12.58 21.41 -0.35
N TRP A 579 -12.46 20.17 0.08
CA TRP A 579 -13.04 19.77 1.36
C TRP A 579 -12.39 20.59 2.48
N GLN A 580 -13.22 21.33 3.22
CA GLN A 580 -12.80 22.21 4.32
C GLN A 580 -11.84 23.34 3.94
N GLY A 581 -11.77 23.68 2.65
CA GLY A 581 -10.98 24.80 2.16
C GLY A 581 -9.48 24.56 2.17
N CYS A 582 -9.02 23.31 2.08
CA CYS A 582 -7.60 22.97 1.91
C CYS A 582 -7.40 22.00 0.74
N ALA A 583 -6.27 22.10 0.04
CA ALA A 583 -5.86 21.16 -1.00
C ALA A 583 -4.34 20.97 -1.02
N THR A 584 -3.88 19.77 -1.38
CA THR A 584 -2.48 19.51 -1.73
C THR A 584 -2.20 20.17 -3.08
N LEU A 585 -1.23 21.08 -3.12
CA LEU A 585 -0.90 21.91 -4.27
C LEU A 585 0.63 22.03 -4.38
N VAL A 586 1.11 22.21 -5.61
CA VAL A 586 2.50 22.46 -5.94
C VAL A 586 2.62 23.88 -6.45
N GLN A 587 3.55 24.64 -5.87
CA GLN A 587 3.93 25.94 -6.39
C GLN A 587 5.09 25.78 -7.37
N LEU A 588 4.83 25.94 -8.67
CA LEU A 588 5.91 25.89 -9.65
C LEU A 588 6.85 27.11 -9.52
N PRO A 589 8.17 26.92 -9.78
CA PRO A 589 9.18 27.96 -9.58
C PRO A 589 9.00 29.16 -10.54
N ASN A 590 9.72 30.25 -10.26
CA ASN A 590 9.73 31.48 -11.09
C ASN A 590 8.38 32.18 -11.24
N GLY A 591 7.50 32.09 -10.23
CA GLY A 591 6.16 32.68 -10.29
C GLY A 591 5.15 31.88 -11.10
N GLY A 592 5.46 30.60 -11.37
CA GLY A 592 4.56 29.66 -12.03
C GLY A 592 3.25 29.41 -11.28
N PRO A 593 2.34 28.58 -11.84
CA PRO A 593 1.02 28.40 -11.28
C PRO A 593 1.08 27.64 -9.95
N LEU A 594 0.09 27.90 -9.11
CA LEU A 594 -0.23 27.07 -7.96
C LEU A 594 -1.26 26.03 -8.43
N ILE A 595 -0.86 24.76 -8.42
CA ILE A 595 -1.54 23.73 -9.22
C ILE A 595 -1.57 22.39 -8.49
N THR A 596 -2.53 21.53 -8.77
CA THR A 596 -2.55 20.19 -8.16
C THR A 596 -1.37 19.33 -8.62
N PRO A 597 -0.83 18.44 -7.77
CA PRO A 597 0.42 17.69 -8.00
C PRO A 597 0.49 16.92 -9.33
N TRP A 598 -0.64 16.38 -9.78
CA TRP A 598 -0.73 15.48 -10.93
C TRP A 598 -1.34 16.15 -12.18
N HIS A 599 -1.39 17.49 -12.21
CA HIS A 599 -1.88 18.20 -13.39
C HIS A 599 -0.78 18.32 -14.47
N PRO A 600 -0.96 17.80 -15.70
CA PRO A 600 0.10 17.84 -16.70
C PRO A 600 0.55 19.25 -17.06
N VAL A 601 1.84 19.54 -16.90
CA VAL A 601 2.48 20.80 -17.29
C VAL A 601 3.60 20.53 -18.29
N LYS A 602 3.84 21.46 -19.20
CA LYS A 602 4.93 21.33 -20.17
C LYS A 602 6.10 22.24 -19.78
N VAL A 603 7.25 21.63 -19.50
CA VAL A 603 8.47 22.33 -19.07
C VAL A 603 9.61 21.90 -19.98
N TYR A 604 10.33 22.87 -20.55
CA TYR A 604 11.40 22.65 -21.54
C TYR A 604 11.00 21.79 -22.76
N GLY A 605 9.71 21.79 -23.13
CA GLY A 605 9.19 21.03 -24.27
C GLY A 605 8.66 19.64 -23.95
N GLU A 606 8.87 19.15 -22.73
CA GLU A 606 8.42 17.83 -22.26
C GLU A 606 7.28 17.95 -21.26
N TRP A 607 6.40 16.95 -21.21
CA TRP A 607 5.31 16.87 -20.23
C TRP A 607 5.84 16.29 -18.91
N ALA A 608 5.48 16.94 -17.81
CA ALA A 608 5.83 16.54 -16.45
C ALA A 608 4.65 16.78 -15.51
N PHE A 609 4.67 16.12 -14.36
CA PHE A 609 3.75 16.45 -13.27
C PHE A 609 4.39 17.49 -12.35
N PRO A 610 3.63 18.46 -11.82
CA PRO A 610 4.12 19.41 -10.83
C PRO A 610 4.83 18.73 -9.66
N ALA A 611 4.33 17.59 -9.18
CA ALA A 611 4.97 16.79 -8.14
C ALA A 611 6.43 16.40 -8.45
N ASP A 612 6.75 16.19 -9.74
CA ASP A 612 8.11 15.86 -10.19
C ASP A 612 9.04 17.07 -10.24
N LEU A 613 8.46 18.29 -10.28
CA LEU A 613 9.18 19.53 -10.59
C LEU A 613 9.41 20.40 -9.36
N ALA A 614 8.48 20.34 -8.41
CA ALA A 614 8.46 21.14 -7.20
C ALA A 614 7.62 20.43 -6.15
N PRO A 615 7.82 20.76 -4.87
CA PRO A 615 7.19 19.99 -3.82
C PRO A 615 5.70 20.23 -3.62
N GLU A 616 5.04 19.16 -3.20
CA GLU A 616 3.65 19.16 -2.79
C GLU A 616 3.50 19.75 -1.38
N GLU A 617 2.56 20.67 -1.22
CA GLU A 617 2.27 21.35 0.04
C GLU A 617 0.76 21.41 0.29
N MET A 618 0.34 21.27 1.54
CA MET A 618 -1.06 21.45 1.89
C MET A 618 -1.35 22.93 2.11
N ARG A 619 -2.20 23.52 1.27
CA ARG A 619 -2.50 24.95 1.33
C ARG A 619 -3.99 25.21 1.51
N VAL A 620 -4.30 26.31 2.20
CA VAL A 620 -5.66 26.86 2.25
C VAL A 620 -6.07 27.25 0.83
N CYS A 621 -7.10 26.59 0.34
CA CYS A 621 -7.63 26.73 -1.00
C CYS A 621 -9.12 26.37 -0.95
N ASP A 622 -10.02 27.35 -1.08
CA ASP A 622 -11.47 27.12 -1.01
C ASP A 622 -11.99 26.25 -2.16
N ALA A 623 -11.39 26.39 -3.34
CA ALA A 623 -11.73 25.65 -4.52
C ALA A 623 -10.58 25.65 -5.53
N VAL A 624 -10.52 24.58 -6.30
CA VAL A 624 -9.69 24.47 -7.49
C VAL A 624 -10.57 24.52 -8.74
N TYR A 625 -10.00 24.96 -9.85
CA TYR A 625 -10.70 25.27 -11.09
C TYR A 625 -10.11 24.48 -12.25
N ASN A 626 -10.94 24.06 -13.20
CA ASN A 626 -10.51 23.61 -14.52
C ASN A 626 -11.57 24.02 -15.54
N PHE A 627 -11.27 23.89 -16.83
CA PHE A 627 -12.09 24.40 -17.92
C PHE A 627 -12.39 23.30 -18.93
N VAL A 628 -13.52 23.47 -19.61
CA VAL A 628 -13.83 22.75 -20.84
C VAL A 628 -13.87 23.77 -21.97
N LEU A 629 -13.07 23.57 -23.00
CA LEU A 629 -12.98 24.45 -24.16
C LEU A 629 -13.70 23.84 -25.37
N ASP A 630 -14.06 24.66 -26.35
CA ASP A 630 -14.68 24.19 -27.60
C ASP A 630 -13.69 23.54 -28.57
N HIS A 631 -12.43 23.97 -28.53
CA HIS A 631 -11.28 23.38 -29.20
C HIS A 631 -10.00 23.81 -28.48
N GLY A 632 -8.83 23.37 -28.97
CA GLY A 632 -7.53 23.89 -28.51
C GLY A 632 -7.34 23.83 -26.99
N HIS A 633 -7.33 22.62 -26.43
CA HIS A 633 -7.36 22.35 -24.99
C HIS A 633 -6.03 22.58 -24.23
N GLN A 634 -5.12 23.36 -24.80
CA GLN A 634 -3.87 23.77 -24.16
C GLN A 634 -3.96 25.25 -23.80
N ILE A 635 -3.57 25.61 -22.59
CA ILE A 635 -3.63 26.99 -22.08
C ILE A 635 -2.34 27.36 -21.38
N VAL A 636 -2.07 28.66 -21.29
CA VAL A 636 -0.93 29.21 -20.54
C VAL A 636 -1.42 29.74 -19.20
N VAL A 637 -0.93 29.17 -18.11
CA VAL A 637 -1.25 29.59 -16.72
C VAL A 637 0.02 30.04 -16.03
N ASN A 638 0.08 31.29 -15.57
CA ASN A 638 1.28 31.92 -15.01
C ASN A 638 2.54 31.73 -15.89
N GLY A 639 2.39 31.76 -17.22
CA GLY A 639 3.48 31.55 -18.17
C GLY A 639 3.90 30.09 -18.37
N VAL A 640 3.24 29.13 -17.74
CA VAL A 640 3.50 27.69 -17.92
C VAL A 640 2.43 27.07 -18.82
N HIS A 641 2.84 26.21 -19.75
CA HIS A 641 1.92 25.53 -20.65
C HIS A 641 1.26 24.36 -19.92
N THR A 642 -0.06 24.27 -20.00
CA THR A 642 -0.88 23.29 -19.27
C THR A 642 -2.04 22.80 -20.14
N VAL A 643 -2.82 21.85 -19.65
CA VAL A 643 -3.97 21.27 -20.35
C VAL A 643 -5.29 21.52 -19.62
N THR A 644 -6.37 21.57 -20.38
CA THR A 644 -7.74 21.60 -19.85
C THR A 644 -8.39 20.22 -19.95
N LEU A 645 -9.61 20.07 -19.42
CA LEU A 645 -10.34 18.80 -19.52
C LEU A 645 -10.68 18.48 -20.98
N ALA A 646 -10.79 17.18 -21.28
CA ALA A 646 -11.11 16.63 -22.59
C ALA A 646 -10.10 17.01 -23.69
N HIS A 647 -8.81 17.10 -23.33
CA HIS A 647 -7.77 17.60 -24.24
C HIS A 647 -7.40 16.66 -25.41
N ASN A 648 -7.73 15.37 -25.33
CA ASN A 648 -7.47 14.33 -26.33
C ASN A 648 -5.99 14.20 -26.77
N LEU A 649 -5.06 14.76 -26.00
CA LEU A 649 -3.63 14.65 -26.25
C LEU A 649 -3.11 13.28 -25.81
N GLN A 650 -2.17 12.76 -26.59
CA GLN A 650 -1.47 11.51 -26.32
C GLN A 650 0.00 11.81 -25.97
N GLY A 651 0.59 11.02 -25.09
CA GLY A 651 1.98 11.18 -24.65
C GLY A 651 2.18 10.83 -23.18
N ALA A 652 3.43 10.57 -22.78
CA ALA A 652 3.78 10.31 -21.39
C ALA A 652 3.36 11.50 -20.50
N LYS A 653 2.78 11.20 -19.33
CA LYS A 653 2.35 12.17 -18.31
C LYS A 653 1.27 13.18 -18.71
N VAL A 654 0.80 13.18 -19.97
CA VAL A 654 -0.33 14.01 -20.43
C VAL A 654 -1.56 13.20 -20.81
N ALA A 655 -1.39 11.98 -21.32
CA ALA A 655 -2.52 11.11 -21.64
C ALA A 655 -3.22 10.65 -20.36
N HIS A 656 -4.56 10.71 -20.35
CA HIS A 656 -5.37 10.21 -19.23
C HIS A 656 -6.64 9.55 -19.76
N ALA A 657 -6.96 8.35 -19.28
CA ALA A 657 -8.06 7.51 -19.79
C ALA A 657 -9.44 8.19 -19.71
N TYR A 658 -9.65 9.01 -18.68
CA TYR A 658 -10.88 9.76 -18.47
C TYR A 658 -10.75 11.29 -18.65
N PHE A 659 -9.97 11.99 -17.81
CA PHE A 659 -9.83 13.46 -17.90
C PHE A 659 -9.30 13.98 -19.24
N GLY A 660 -8.54 13.14 -19.97
CA GLY A 660 -8.01 13.47 -21.29
C GLY A 660 -8.95 13.14 -22.44
N THR A 661 -10.12 12.53 -22.22
CA THR A 661 -11.03 12.11 -23.29
C THR A 661 -12.34 12.90 -23.25
N SER A 662 -13.19 12.72 -24.26
CA SER A 662 -14.51 13.37 -24.29
C SER A 662 -15.47 12.87 -23.19
N ALA A 663 -15.15 11.75 -22.51
CA ALA A 663 -15.97 11.18 -21.45
C ALA A 663 -16.21 12.18 -20.29
N VAL A 664 -15.16 12.91 -19.87
CA VAL A 664 -15.33 13.95 -18.83
C VAL A 664 -16.22 15.10 -19.29
N HIS A 665 -16.21 15.44 -20.58
CA HIS A 665 -17.09 16.46 -21.13
C HIS A 665 -18.55 15.99 -21.13
N GLU A 666 -18.80 14.73 -21.44
CA GLU A 666 -20.14 14.13 -21.44
C GLU A 666 -20.76 14.11 -20.04
N ASP A 667 -19.99 13.69 -19.03
CA ASP A 667 -20.42 13.73 -17.63
C ASP A 667 -20.75 15.17 -17.19
N LEU A 668 -19.89 16.13 -17.51
CA LEU A 668 -20.12 17.54 -17.18
C LEU A 668 -21.36 18.11 -17.91
N ARG A 669 -21.63 17.72 -19.16
CA ARG A 669 -22.84 18.15 -19.90
C ARG A 669 -24.12 17.70 -19.22
N ALA A 670 -24.11 16.56 -18.54
CA ALA A 670 -25.25 16.04 -17.81
C ALA A 670 -25.49 16.75 -16.46
N MET A 671 -24.52 17.53 -15.97
CA MET A 671 -24.57 18.14 -14.64
C MET A 671 -25.33 19.46 -14.59
N VAL A 672 -25.87 19.75 -13.41
CA VAL A 672 -26.56 21.01 -13.14
C VAL A 672 -25.53 22.15 -13.15
N GLY A 673 -25.82 23.17 -13.97
CA GLY A 673 -25.00 24.36 -14.11
C GLY A 673 -24.19 24.42 -15.41
N TYR A 674 -24.02 23.30 -16.12
CA TYR A 674 -23.28 23.26 -17.38
C TYR A 674 -23.83 24.23 -18.43
N ASN A 675 -25.14 24.22 -18.68
CA ASN A 675 -25.78 25.17 -19.62
C ASN A 675 -25.71 26.64 -19.18
N ARG A 676 -25.37 26.90 -17.91
CA ARG A 676 -25.11 28.25 -17.36
C ARG A 676 -23.62 28.58 -17.36
N GLY A 677 -22.77 27.68 -17.83
CA GLY A 677 -21.33 27.88 -17.95
C GLY A 677 -20.49 27.58 -16.69
N LEU A 678 -21.09 27.07 -15.62
CA LEU A 678 -20.40 26.77 -14.37
C LEU A 678 -20.97 25.50 -13.73
N VAL A 679 -20.13 24.47 -13.60
CA VAL A 679 -20.41 23.27 -12.81
C VAL A 679 -19.65 23.38 -11.49
N VAL A 680 -20.36 23.16 -10.38
CA VAL A 680 -19.76 23.13 -9.05
C VAL A 680 -19.77 21.71 -8.52
N LEU A 681 -18.59 21.22 -8.17
CA LEU A 681 -18.35 19.88 -7.61
C LEU A 681 -17.87 19.99 -6.16
N SER A 682 -18.04 18.91 -5.40
CA SER A 682 -17.51 18.74 -4.05
C SER A 682 -16.34 17.76 -4.11
N GLY A 683 -15.15 18.16 -3.67
CA GLY A 683 -13.88 17.44 -3.89
C GLY A 683 -13.92 15.92 -3.71
N PRO A 684 -13.88 15.38 -2.49
CA PRO A 684 -13.74 13.93 -2.27
C PRO A 684 -14.92 13.12 -2.78
N SER A 685 -16.12 13.69 -2.84
CA SER A 685 -17.30 12.98 -3.30
C SER A 685 -17.47 12.98 -4.82
N CYS A 686 -16.80 13.84 -5.60
CA CYS A 686 -17.14 13.97 -7.03
C CYS A 686 -16.48 12.96 -7.97
N LEU A 687 -15.42 12.27 -7.56
CA LEU A 687 -14.71 11.31 -8.42
C LEU A 687 -15.37 9.93 -8.38
N VAL A 688 -15.53 9.31 -9.55
CA VAL A 688 -15.93 7.90 -9.69
C VAL A 688 -14.75 7.13 -10.23
N ARG A 689 -14.32 6.09 -9.52
CA ARG A 689 -13.18 5.26 -9.88
C ARG A 689 -13.62 3.87 -10.31
N ASP A 690 -12.85 3.28 -11.20
CA ASP A 690 -13.01 1.91 -11.62
C ASP A 690 -12.55 0.98 -10.49
N ILE A 691 -13.42 0.05 -10.13
CA ILE A 691 -13.25 -0.83 -8.96
C ILE A 691 -12.08 -1.82 -9.18
N THR A 692 -11.64 -2.03 -10.42
CA THR A 692 -10.58 -3.00 -10.76
C THR A 692 -9.22 -2.32 -10.90
N THR A 693 -9.20 -1.09 -11.43
CA THR A 693 -7.94 -0.38 -11.78
C THR A 693 -7.66 0.81 -10.88
N GLY A 694 -8.60 1.26 -10.04
CA GLY A 694 -8.48 2.46 -9.20
C GLY A 694 -8.44 3.78 -9.98
N LEU A 695 -8.44 3.73 -11.31
CA LEU A 695 -8.40 4.90 -12.19
C LEU A 695 -9.74 5.64 -12.15
N VAL A 696 -9.68 6.97 -12.28
CA VAL A 696 -10.91 7.77 -12.42
C VAL A 696 -11.56 7.42 -13.76
N ILE A 697 -12.83 7.03 -13.73
CA ILE A 697 -13.64 6.71 -14.92
C ILE A 697 -14.89 7.59 -15.06
N GLY A 698 -15.17 8.44 -14.08
CA GLY A 698 -16.35 9.29 -14.12
C GLY A 698 -16.31 10.45 -13.12
N LEU A 699 -17.22 11.39 -13.31
CA LEU A 699 -17.53 12.44 -12.34
C LEU A 699 -19.00 12.38 -11.93
N ARG A 700 -19.27 12.67 -10.66
CA ARG A 700 -20.63 12.83 -10.12
C ARG A 700 -20.78 14.16 -9.41
N GLN A 701 -21.99 14.71 -9.48
CA GLN A 701 -22.39 15.91 -8.75
C GLN A 701 -23.34 15.53 -7.61
N ASP A 702 -23.01 15.96 -6.38
CA ASP A 702 -23.83 15.67 -5.20
C ASP A 702 -25.26 16.18 -5.36
N GLY A 703 -26.24 15.33 -5.02
CA GLY A 703 -27.66 15.70 -5.03
C GLY A 703 -28.43 15.35 -6.32
N ILE A 704 -27.80 14.77 -7.33
CA ILE A 704 -28.48 14.24 -8.53
C ILE A 704 -28.71 12.73 -8.37
N LYS A 705 -29.95 12.32 -8.07
CA LYS A 705 -30.35 10.90 -8.15
C LYS A 705 -30.59 10.53 -9.62
N GLY A 706 -29.75 9.64 -10.18
CA GLY A 706 -30.07 8.92 -11.42
C GLY A 706 -29.13 9.09 -12.63
N MET A 707 -27.83 9.36 -12.46
CA MET A 707 -26.88 9.15 -13.58
C MET A 707 -26.65 7.65 -13.76
N HIS A 708 -27.10 7.12 -14.89
CA HIS A 708 -26.79 5.75 -15.33
C HIS A 708 -25.28 5.64 -15.55
N LEU A 709 -24.65 4.74 -14.80
CA LEU A 709 -23.26 4.34 -14.96
C LEU A 709 -23.08 3.75 -16.38
N HIS A 710 -22.11 4.25 -17.14
CA HIS A 710 -21.57 3.52 -18.27
C HIS A 710 -20.78 2.32 -17.75
N THR A 711 -21.48 1.23 -17.46
CA THR A 711 -20.86 -0.09 -17.30
C THR A 711 -20.33 -0.51 -18.67
N CYS A 712 -19.02 -0.47 -18.86
CA CYS A 712 -18.38 -1.13 -19.99
C CYS A 712 -18.31 -2.63 -19.71
N THR A 713 -19.47 -3.30 -19.74
CA THR A 713 -19.55 -4.76 -19.82
C THR A 713 -20.75 -5.15 -20.68
N GLN A 714 -20.42 -5.82 -21.78
CA GLN A 714 -21.29 -6.67 -22.62
C GLN A 714 -22.23 -5.96 -23.62
N ASP A 715 -21.85 -5.98 -24.90
CA ASP A 715 -22.76 -6.33 -26.00
C ASP A 715 -21.96 -6.67 -27.28
N VAL A 716 -21.30 -7.83 -27.25
CA VAL A 716 -21.02 -8.62 -28.46
C VAL A 716 -21.33 -10.05 -28.07
N PHE A 717 -22.60 -10.45 -28.21
CA PHE A 717 -23.11 -11.83 -28.39
C PHE A 717 -24.57 -11.86 -27.94
N SER A 718 -25.52 -11.56 -28.82
CA SER A 718 -26.80 -12.31 -28.98
C SER A 718 -27.79 -11.58 -29.89
N GLU A 719 -27.43 -11.33 -31.14
CA GLU A 719 -28.41 -10.96 -32.17
C GLU A 719 -28.79 -12.19 -33.01
N ALA A 720 -29.51 -13.13 -32.38
CA ALA A 720 -30.25 -14.15 -33.09
C ALA A 720 -31.41 -14.66 -32.22
N GLN A 721 -32.62 -14.57 -32.76
CA GLN A 721 -33.88 -15.15 -32.27
C GLN A 721 -34.70 -14.32 -31.26
N ARG A 722 -35.45 -13.34 -31.77
CA ARG A 722 -36.86 -13.13 -31.36
C ARG A 722 -37.73 -12.73 -32.54
N GLN A 723 -38.58 -13.66 -32.99
CA GLN A 723 -39.79 -13.35 -33.77
C GLN A 723 -40.88 -12.76 -32.85
N PRO A 724 -41.81 -11.95 -33.38
CA PRO A 724 -42.78 -11.21 -32.58
C PRO A 724 -44.08 -12.01 -32.35
N LEU A 725 -44.59 -11.99 -31.12
CA LEU A 725 -45.97 -12.40 -30.82
C LEU A 725 -46.89 -11.19 -30.98
N ALA A 726 -47.79 -11.31 -31.95
CA ALA A 726 -48.84 -10.36 -32.28
C ALA A 726 -49.86 -10.23 -31.13
N LEU A 727 -50.20 -8.98 -30.79
CA LEU A 727 -51.41 -8.64 -30.05
C LEU A 727 -52.45 -8.16 -31.07
N THR A 728 -53.50 -8.95 -31.28
CA THR A 728 -54.69 -8.57 -32.04
C THR A 728 -55.87 -8.62 -31.10
N MET A 729 -56.53 -7.47 -30.87
CA MET A 729 -57.98 -7.40 -30.65
C MET A 729 -58.49 -5.99 -30.99
N LEU A 730 -59.37 -5.95 -32.02
CA LEU A 730 -60.65 -5.24 -32.13
C LEU A 730 -60.62 -3.74 -31.75
N THR A 731 -60.82 -2.78 -32.64
CA THR A 731 -61.82 -2.61 -33.73
C THR A 731 -61.33 -1.56 -34.72
#